data_AF-A0A6V8ML52-F1
#
_entry.id   AF-A0A6V8ML52-F1
#
_cell.length_a   1.000
_cell.length_b   1.000
_cell.length_c   1.000
_cell.angle_alpha   90.00
_cell.angle_beta   90.00
_cell.angle_gamma   90.00
#
_symmetry.space_group_name_H-M   'P 1'
#
loop_
_entity.id
_entity.type
_entity.pdbx_description
1 polymer ?
#
loop_
_entity_poly.entity_id
_entity_poly.type
_entity_poly.pdbx_seq_one_letter_code
_entity_poly.pdbx_strand_id
1 'polypeptide(L)'
;MNRNAYLATGRMIALAESFSKLRVRLHGEENIPKGSIIFVVNHFTRIETLLLPYHIYQLTHTPVWSLADASLFDSPLKVFLDLMGAVSTRNPHRDRTIVKSLLTGEANWVIFPEGRMVKDKGVFRRRLLLKPRGERPHSGAATLALRTEFYRQRLGYLARQNPAELERLRGLFQIGDLGPVLAGACWIVPVNLTYYPIRARENVLSTLGDLFLKDLSPRLKEEMLTEGSMIFSGVDIDIRFGEPLDPGTFLSTPGIRADIGSAAPIDFDDELPSLPELRRAANRLMLSYMSAIYELTTVNHDHLFASLLRALPLKTIREDDFRRKVFLLAAEHLKASQVTCHDSLGTGQIPLLTDDRYHKYRDFVMLAIETGVLTRHGGVLTKDRSKFSAPFDLQRVRIENPLGVIANEVVPLTQLQREVHLTAWQPNWLVKSRVASLLERQALDQYEADYREYYRAGESKERSVGTPVLRRGRTRRLGVVLVHGFLSAPQEVSELASYLNARGLWVYQVRLKGHGTAPEDLAGRHGREWADSVDLGYALMSAICDRVVLGGFSFGGGVALDCASRVEGVAGVFAVCPPLQLMDISSRLTPAVAAWNRVMDLISYQDAKMEFVPTVPERPQINYSRLPVAGLRQMGRFMKELEAKLGQIQVPVEVLQADRDPVVDPRGSARLFNLLGSSQKKYLRFALDRHGILAGPGAEEVHAAIGAFIGKLMGGLPEPEQGS
;
A
#
# COMPACT_ATOMS: atom_id res chain seq x y z
N MET A 1 3.12 -27.02 32.46
CA MET A 1 2.59 -25.64 32.33
C MET A 1 1.08 -25.67 32.60
N ASN A 2 0.51 -24.64 33.25
CA ASN A 2 -0.94 -24.58 33.53
C ASN A 2 -1.71 -24.09 32.30
N ARG A 3 -2.48 -24.97 31.64
CA ARG A 3 -3.24 -24.67 30.41
C ARG A 3 -4.21 -23.49 30.60
N ASN A 4 -4.74 -23.31 31.80
CA ASN A 4 -5.66 -22.21 32.12
C ASN A 4 -4.97 -20.84 32.15
N ALA A 5 -3.70 -20.81 32.55
CA ALA A 5 -2.91 -19.58 32.55
C ALA A 5 -2.60 -19.11 31.12
N TYR A 6 -2.25 -20.03 30.22
CA TYR A 6 -2.02 -19.73 28.81
C TYR A 6 -3.28 -19.18 28.12
N LEU A 7 -4.44 -19.77 28.40
CA LEU A 7 -5.73 -19.29 27.88
C LEU A 7 -6.15 -17.93 28.45
N ALA A 8 -5.87 -17.66 29.73
CA ALA A 8 -6.14 -16.36 30.34
C ALA A 8 -5.27 -15.25 29.72
N THR A 9 -4.00 -15.53 29.44
CA THR A 9 -3.09 -14.60 28.76
C THR A 9 -3.51 -14.35 27.31
N GLY A 10 -3.97 -15.37 26.58
CA GLY A 10 -4.52 -15.21 25.23
C GLY A 10 -5.73 -14.28 25.19
N ARG A 11 -6.62 -14.33 26.19
CA ARG A 11 -7.77 -13.40 26.29
C ARG A 11 -7.34 -11.96 26.54
N MET A 12 -6.26 -11.73 27.30
CA MET A 12 -5.71 -10.37 27.48
C MET A 12 -5.11 -9.82 26.19
N ILE A 13 -4.44 -10.66 25.40
CA ILE A 13 -3.89 -10.27 24.08
C ILE A 13 -5.03 -9.91 23.13
N ALA A 14 -6.08 -10.73 23.06
CA ALA A 14 -7.28 -10.45 22.26
C ALA A 14 -7.93 -9.11 22.62
N LEU A 15 -8.01 -8.82 23.92
CA LEU A 15 -8.56 -7.57 24.44
C LEU A 15 -7.66 -6.40 24.02
N ALA A 16 -6.34 -6.51 24.19
CA ALA A 16 -5.37 -5.49 23.79
C ALA A 16 -5.41 -5.21 22.27
N GLU A 17 -5.53 -6.24 21.43
CA GLU A 17 -5.71 -6.09 19.99
C GLU A 17 -7.01 -5.34 19.67
N SER A 18 -8.13 -5.69 20.32
CA SER A 18 -9.43 -5.04 20.09
C SER A 18 -9.47 -3.56 20.47
N PHE A 19 -8.64 -3.14 21.42
CA PHE A 19 -8.48 -1.73 21.83
C PHE A 19 -7.37 -1.00 21.04
N SER A 20 -6.54 -1.72 20.30
CA SER A 20 -5.50 -1.16 19.44
C SER A 20 -6.02 -0.87 18.04
N LYS A 21 -5.34 0.01 17.28
CA LYS A 21 -5.59 0.18 15.83
C LYS A 21 -4.83 -0.87 14.99
N LEU A 22 -4.23 -1.87 15.63
CA LEU A 22 -3.45 -2.91 14.99
C LEU A 22 -4.36 -3.83 14.17
N ARG A 23 -3.99 -4.13 12.93
CA ARG A 23 -4.66 -5.15 12.12
C ARG A 23 -3.68 -6.27 11.83
N VAL A 24 -3.94 -7.45 12.37
CA VAL A 24 -3.16 -8.65 12.06
C VAL A 24 -3.86 -9.40 10.93
N ARG A 25 -3.15 -9.67 9.85
CA ARG A 25 -3.61 -10.50 8.74
C ARG A 25 -2.78 -11.76 8.66
N LEU A 26 -3.47 -12.89 8.53
CA LEU A 26 -2.85 -14.21 8.40
C LEU A 26 -2.97 -14.66 6.94
N HIS A 27 -1.90 -15.26 6.43
CA HIS A 27 -1.83 -15.77 5.06
C HIS A 27 -1.12 -17.13 5.02
N GLY A 28 -1.59 -18.05 4.19
CA GLY A 28 -0.98 -19.38 4.03
C GLY A 28 -1.29 -20.33 5.20
N GLU A 29 -2.40 -20.11 5.91
CA GLU A 29 -2.83 -20.96 7.03
C GLU A 29 -2.99 -22.43 6.61
N GLU A 30 -3.35 -22.66 5.34
CA GLU A 30 -3.43 -23.96 4.69
C GLU A 30 -2.09 -24.73 4.66
N ASN A 31 -0.97 -24.03 4.77
CA ASN A 31 0.37 -24.62 4.75
C ASN A 31 0.80 -25.20 6.10
N ILE A 32 0.00 -25.02 7.17
CA ILE A 32 0.31 -25.52 8.50
C ILE A 32 0.01 -27.03 8.56
N PRO A 33 1.04 -27.91 8.59
CA PRO A 33 0.82 -29.35 8.54
C PRO A 33 0.33 -29.87 9.90
N LYS A 34 -0.23 -31.09 9.90
CA LYS A 34 -0.47 -31.81 11.15
C LYS A 34 0.85 -32.41 11.67
N GLY A 35 1.05 -32.35 12.99
CA GLY A 35 2.24 -32.88 13.65
C GLY A 35 2.91 -31.84 14.55
N SER A 36 4.19 -32.07 14.86
CA SER A 36 4.98 -31.15 15.67
C SER A 36 5.72 -30.17 14.78
N ILE A 37 5.65 -28.88 15.10
CA ILE A 37 6.08 -27.82 14.18
C ILE A 37 7.10 -26.92 14.87
N ILE A 38 8.17 -26.60 14.14
CA ILE A 38 9.06 -25.48 14.43
C ILE A 38 8.76 -24.37 13.41
N PHE A 39 8.13 -23.30 13.89
CA PHE A 39 7.94 -22.07 13.14
C PHE A 39 9.23 -21.24 13.18
N VAL A 40 9.84 -21.03 12.02
CA VAL A 40 11.06 -20.23 11.87
C VAL A 40 10.74 -18.86 11.31
N VAL A 41 11.14 -17.80 12.01
CA VAL A 41 10.58 -16.44 11.81
C VAL A 41 11.67 -15.39 11.51
N ASN A 42 11.47 -14.51 10.51
CA ASN A 42 12.45 -13.45 10.13
C ASN A 42 12.74 -12.42 11.23
N HIS A 43 11.75 -12.05 12.04
CA HIS A 43 11.82 -10.85 12.87
C HIS A 43 11.83 -11.19 14.38
N PHE A 44 12.75 -10.59 15.16
CA PHE A 44 12.72 -10.62 16.63
C PHE A 44 12.50 -9.21 17.22
N THR A 45 11.26 -8.76 17.36
CA THR A 45 10.85 -7.75 18.35
C THR A 45 10.23 -8.46 19.54
N ARG A 46 10.16 -7.72 20.65
CA ARG A 46 9.50 -8.18 21.88
C ARG A 46 8.00 -8.40 21.68
N ILE A 47 7.36 -7.79 20.68
CA ILE A 47 5.92 -7.91 20.41
C ILE A 47 5.60 -9.22 19.70
N GLU A 48 6.38 -9.64 18.70
CA GLU A 48 6.14 -10.90 17.99
C GLU A 48 6.20 -12.10 18.94
N THR A 49 7.08 -12.03 19.93
CA THR A 49 7.23 -13.06 20.98
C THR A 49 5.93 -13.23 21.80
N LEU A 50 5.04 -12.23 21.80
CA LEU A 50 3.76 -12.24 22.51
C LEU A 50 2.58 -12.55 21.57
N LEU A 51 2.50 -11.87 20.42
CA LEU A 51 1.38 -11.99 19.49
C LEU A 51 1.40 -13.30 18.68
N LEU A 52 2.57 -13.69 18.16
CA LEU A 52 2.67 -14.81 17.23
C LEU A 52 2.30 -16.16 17.87
N PRO A 53 2.74 -16.51 19.10
CA PRO A 53 2.31 -17.74 19.75
C PRO A 53 0.80 -17.82 19.96
N TYR A 54 0.13 -16.69 20.24
CA TYR A 54 -1.32 -16.63 20.40
C TYR A 54 -2.04 -16.96 19.09
N HIS A 55 -1.68 -16.31 17.98
CA HIS A 55 -2.26 -16.58 16.66
C HIS A 55 -2.00 -18.01 16.21
N ILE A 56 -0.79 -18.54 16.39
CA ILE A 56 -0.47 -19.94 16.06
C ILE A 56 -1.28 -20.93 16.93
N TYR A 57 -1.49 -20.62 18.20
CA TYR A 57 -2.32 -21.46 19.07
C TYR A 57 -3.78 -21.50 18.62
N GLN A 58 -4.33 -20.37 18.16
CA GLN A 58 -5.69 -20.34 17.62
C GLN A 58 -5.84 -21.23 16.38
N LEU A 59 -4.80 -21.29 15.54
CA LEU A 59 -4.79 -22.11 14.32
C LEU A 59 -4.54 -23.60 14.60
N THR A 60 -3.64 -23.91 15.52
CA THR A 60 -3.17 -25.31 15.74
C THR A 60 -3.82 -26.00 16.94
N HIS A 61 -4.36 -25.24 17.88
CA HIS A 61 -4.83 -25.69 19.21
C HIS A 61 -3.78 -26.44 20.06
N THR A 62 -2.52 -26.39 19.64
CA THR A 62 -1.37 -26.97 20.33
C THR A 62 -0.58 -25.85 21.01
N PRO A 63 -0.18 -25.98 22.29
CA PRO A 63 0.62 -24.97 22.97
C PRO A 63 1.86 -24.59 22.16
N VAL A 64 2.17 -23.30 22.09
CA VAL A 64 3.33 -22.78 21.34
C VAL A 64 4.33 -22.20 22.32
N TRP A 65 5.54 -22.75 22.33
CA TRP A 65 6.66 -22.30 23.15
C TRP A 65 7.66 -21.50 22.31
N SER A 66 8.38 -20.57 22.94
CA SER A 66 9.33 -19.69 22.24
C SER A 66 10.69 -19.70 22.93
N LEU A 67 11.76 -19.62 22.15
CA LEU A 67 13.09 -19.38 22.68
C LEU A 67 13.31 -17.88 22.86
N ALA A 68 13.59 -17.46 24.10
CA ALA A 68 13.84 -16.06 24.45
C ALA A 68 15.25 -15.88 25.04
N ASP A 69 15.90 -14.76 24.70
CA ASP A 69 17.21 -14.42 25.25
C ASP A 69 17.16 -14.34 26.79
N ALA A 70 18.21 -14.83 27.45
CA ALA A 70 18.24 -14.89 28.90
C ALA A 70 18.07 -13.53 29.59
N SER A 71 18.51 -12.43 28.96
CA SER A 71 18.32 -11.07 29.48
C SER A 71 16.85 -10.67 29.64
N LEU A 72 15.94 -11.28 28.88
CA LEU A 72 14.49 -11.03 28.99
C LEU A 72 13.89 -11.62 30.28
N PHE A 73 14.52 -12.66 30.83
CA PHE A 73 14.11 -13.28 32.10
C PHE A 73 14.63 -12.52 33.33
N ASP A 74 15.53 -11.55 33.13
CA ASP A 74 16.02 -10.65 34.19
C ASP A 74 15.11 -9.40 34.34
N SER A 75 13.97 -9.37 33.64
CA SER A 75 13.03 -8.25 33.59
C SER A 75 11.67 -8.56 34.26
N PRO A 76 10.82 -7.55 34.57
CA PRO A 76 9.45 -7.78 35.09
C PRO A 76 8.56 -8.64 34.18
N LEU A 77 8.93 -8.80 32.91
CA LEU A 77 8.24 -9.67 31.94
C LEU A 77 8.46 -11.16 32.21
N LYS A 78 9.39 -11.54 33.09
CA LYS A 78 9.68 -12.95 33.41
C LYS A 78 8.42 -13.75 33.74
N VAL A 79 7.55 -13.22 34.61
CA VAL A 79 6.31 -13.89 35.02
C VAL A 79 5.40 -14.13 33.81
N PHE A 80 5.31 -13.17 32.90
CA PHE A 80 4.52 -13.28 31.69
C PHE A 80 5.12 -14.26 30.67
N LEU A 81 6.44 -14.21 30.47
CA LEU A 81 7.19 -15.12 29.60
C LEU A 81 7.08 -16.57 30.09
N ASP A 82 7.15 -16.79 31.40
CA ASP A 82 6.95 -18.10 32.04
C ASP A 82 5.51 -18.61 31.81
N LEU A 83 4.49 -17.73 31.83
CA LEU A 83 3.09 -18.07 31.55
C LEU A 83 2.83 -18.40 30.07
N MET A 84 3.59 -17.81 29.16
CA MET A 84 3.53 -18.05 27.71
C MET A 84 4.39 -19.22 27.22
N GLY A 85 5.11 -19.89 28.13
CA GLY A 85 5.96 -21.04 27.78
C GLY A 85 7.26 -20.64 27.09
N ALA A 86 7.81 -19.46 27.39
CA ALA A 86 9.13 -19.07 26.91
C ALA A 86 10.23 -19.84 27.65
N VAL A 87 11.23 -20.33 26.92
CA VAL A 87 12.39 -21.04 27.48
C VAL A 87 13.66 -20.22 27.25
N SER A 88 14.39 -19.96 28.34
CA SER A 88 15.65 -19.20 28.31
C SER A 88 16.73 -19.91 27.50
N THR A 89 17.47 -19.13 26.70
CA THR A 89 18.64 -19.62 25.95
C THR A 89 19.75 -20.20 26.83
N ARG A 90 19.81 -19.83 28.12
CA ARG A 90 20.78 -20.34 29.11
C ARG A 90 20.37 -21.62 29.83
N ASN A 91 19.19 -22.18 29.56
CA ASN A 91 18.75 -23.42 30.22
C ASN A 91 19.64 -24.61 29.77
N PRO A 92 20.31 -25.32 30.69
CA PRO A 92 21.22 -26.43 30.36
C PRO A 92 20.52 -27.63 29.73
N HIS A 93 19.20 -27.77 29.90
CA HIS A 93 18.38 -28.85 29.33
C HIS A 93 17.44 -28.38 28.21
N ARG A 94 17.73 -27.21 27.62
CA ARG A 94 16.92 -26.60 26.57
C ARG A 94 16.66 -27.55 25.40
N ASP A 95 17.72 -28.06 24.79
CA ASP A 95 17.62 -28.87 23.56
C ASP A 95 16.88 -30.18 23.82
N ARG A 96 17.11 -30.81 24.97
CA ARG A 96 16.40 -32.01 25.40
C ARG A 96 14.91 -31.75 25.58
N THR A 97 14.54 -30.63 26.19
CA THR A 97 13.14 -30.22 26.39
C THR A 97 12.43 -29.95 25.05
N ILE A 98 13.12 -29.31 24.10
CA ILE A 98 12.60 -29.04 22.75
C ILE A 98 12.37 -30.36 22.01
N VAL A 99 13.40 -31.22 21.94
CA VAL A 99 13.30 -32.51 21.23
C VAL A 99 12.23 -33.39 21.87
N LYS A 100 12.17 -33.44 23.20
CA LYS A 100 11.10 -34.12 23.93
C LYS A 100 9.72 -33.64 23.45
N SER A 101 9.45 -32.34 23.57
CA SER A 101 8.12 -31.78 23.30
C SER A 101 7.71 -31.93 21.83
N LEU A 102 8.67 -31.92 20.90
CA LEU A 102 8.45 -32.20 19.48
C LEU A 102 8.28 -33.71 19.17
N LEU A 103 8.84 -34.61 19.97
CA LEU A 103 8.59 -36.04 19.83
C LEU A 103 7.20 -36.41 20.37
N THR A 104 6.85 -35.90 21.55
CA THR A 104 5.59 -36.21 22.24
C THR A 104 4.39 -35.41 21.73
N GLY A 105 4.63 -34.34 20.96
CA GLY A 105 3.57 -33.43 20.51
C GLY A 105 3.02 -32.53 21.62
N GLU A 106 3.76 -32.36 22.73
CA GLU A 106 3.36 -31.49 23.85
C GLU A 106 3.25 -30.02 23.44
N ALA A 107 4.13 -29.55 22.55
CA ALA A 107 4.16 -28.16 22.11
C ALA A 107 4.81 -27.99 20.72
N ASN A 108 4.35 -26.96 20.02
CA ASN A 108 5.03 -26.38 18.86
C ASN A 108 6.04 -25.32 19.32
N TRP A 109 7.00 -24.99 18.46
CA TRP A 109 8.07 -24.04 18.79
C TRP A 109 8.15 -22.89 17.82
N VAL A 110 8.36 -21.68 18.34
CA VAL A 110 8.76 -20.50 17.56
C VAL A 110 10.26 -20.28 17.80
N ILE A 111 11.03 -20.23 16.71
CA ILE A 111 12.48 -19.99 16.75
C ILE A 111 12.85 -18.89 15.75
N PHE A 112 13.68 -17.95 16.20
CA PHE A 112 14.17 -16.85 15.39
C PHE A 112 15.61 -17.16 14.92
N PRO A 113 15.82 -17.69 13.70
CA PRO A 113 17.13 -18.15 13.22
C PRO A 113 18.20 -17.05 13.14
N GLU A 114 17.80 -15.77 13.10
CA GLU A 114 18.74 -14.64 13.05
C GLU A 114 19.43 -14.36 14.41
N GLY A 115 18.85 -14.85 15.52
CA GLY A 115 19.41 -14.79 16.88
C GLY A 115 19.54 -13.40 17.51
N ARG A 116 19.55 -12.33 16.71
CA ARG A 116 19.48 -10.92 17.09
C ARG A 116 18.82 -10.12 15.96
N MET A 117 18.24 -8.98 16.33
CA MET A 117 17.55 -8.07 15.41
C MET A 117 18.51 -7.53 14.33
N VAL A 118 18.26 -7.88 13.07
CA VAL A 118 18.81 -7.35 11.80
C VAL A 118 20.33 -7.05 11.80
N LYS A 119 21.13 -8.02 11.37
CA LYS A 119 22.53 -7.82 10.97
C LYS A 119 22.61 -7.23 9.56
N ASP A 120 23.65 -6.46 9.24
CA ASP A 120 23.99 -6.08 7.86
C ASP A 120 24.18 -7.36 7.03
N LYS A 121 23.18 -7.69 6.22
CA LYS A 121 23.15 -8.92 5.42
C LYS A 121 24.06 -8.70 4.22
N GLY A 122 25.18 -9.42 4.24
CA GLY A 122 26.11 -9.49 3.12
C GLY A 122 25.44 -9.76 1.79
N VAL A 123 26.01 -9.17 0.73
CA VAL A 123 25.53 -9.22 -0.65
C VAL A 123 25.16 -10.65 -1.08
N PHE A 124 23.85 -10.91 -1.24
CA PHE A 124 23.33 -12.09 -1.91
C PHE A 124 23.72 -12.03 -3.40
N ARG A 125 24.71 -12.82 -3.83
CA ARG A 125 25.00 -13.05 -5.25
C ARG A 125 24.86 -14.55 -5.54
N ARG A 126 23.96 -14.90 -6.47
CA ARG A 126 23.74 -16.25 -7.02
C ARG A 126 23.31 -17.33 -6.00
N ARG A 127 22.25 -17.10 -5.22
CA ARG A 127 21.65 -18.11 -4.29
C ARG A 127 22.61 -18.68 -3.23
N LEU A 128 23.81 -18.13 -3.09
CA LEU A 128 24.70 -18.40 -1.97
C LEU A 128 24.84 -17.14 -1.12
N LEU A 129 24.65 -17.30 0.19
CA LEU A 129 25.17 -16.40 1.20
C LEU A 129 26.70 -16.39 1.10
N LEU A 130 27.26 -15.49 0.29
CA LEU A 130 28.69 -15.22 0.32
C LEU A 130 29.01 -14.47 1.61
N LYS A 131 30.12 -14.84 2.26
CA LYS A 131 30.62 -14.22 3.49
C LYS A 131 30.98 -12.74 3.26
N PRO A 132 30.46 -11.82 4.06
CA PRO A 132 31.27 -10.79 4.72
C PRO A 132 31.27 -11.02 6.23
N ARG A 133 32.10 -10.25 6.96
CA ARG A 133 32.36 -10.34 8.41
C ARG A 133 31.11 -10.05 9.27
N GLY A 134 30.10 -10.93 9.20
CA GLY A 134 28.92 -10.94 10.06
C GLY A 134 28.62 -12.39 10.47
N GLU A 135 28.31 -12.60 11.74
CA GLU A 135 27.99 -13.92 12.31
C GLU A 135 26.86 -14.62 11.53
N ARG A 136 27.07 -15.91 11.21
CA ARG A 136 26.17 -16.77 10.43
C ARG A 136 24.78 -16.89 11.10
N PRO A 137 23.68 -17.04 10.33
CA PRO A 137 22.40 -17.46 10.88
C PRO A 137 22.56 -18.73 11.70
N HIS A 138 21.87 -18.82 12.83
CA HIS A 138 21.99 -19.96 13.72
C HIS A 138 21.27 -21.15 13.10
N SER A 139 21.98 -22.28 12.95
CA SER A 139 21.39 -23.54 12.53
C SER A 139 20.59 -24.25 13.64
N GLY A 140 20.32 -23.57 14.76
CA GLY A 140 19.71 -24.16 15.96
C GLY A 140 18.36 -24.83 15.67
N ALA A 141 17.47 -24.14 14.97
CA ALA A 141 16.17 -24.71 14.55
C ALA A 141 16.35 -25.95 13.67
N ALA A 142 17.24 -25.89 12.68
CA ALA A 142 17.54 -27.03 11.81
C ALA A 142 18.13 -28.21 12.60
N THR A 143 19.07 -27.95 13.51
CA THR A 143 19.69 -28.99 14.35
C THR A 143 18.65 -29.66 15.24
N LEU A 144 17.76 -28.90 15.86
CA LEU A 144 16.69 -29.42 16.72
C LEU A 144 15.70 -30.28 15.93
N ALA A 145 15.25 -29.80 14.77
CA ALA A 145 14.35 -30.54 13.89
C ALA A 145 14.96 -31.87 13.41
N LEU A 146 16.24 -31.82 12.97
CA LEU A 146 16.97 -33.01 12.53
C LEU A 146 17.22 -33.99 13.68
N ARG A 147 17.52 -33.51 14.89
CA ARG A 147 17.66 -34.36 16.08
C ARG A 147 16.34 -35.02 16.45
N THR A 148 15.22 -34.31 16.38
CA THR A 148 13.89 -34.88 16.59
C THR A 148 13.61 -36.02 15.62
N GLU A 149 13.82 -35.81 14.31
CA GLU A 149 13.59 -36.86 13.31
C GLU A 149 14.60 -38.01 13.40
N PHE A 150 15.84 -37.73 13.78
CA PHE A 150 16.84 -38.76 14.08
C PHE A 150 16.35 -39.71 15.18
N TYR A 151 15.92 -39.16 16.32
CA TYR A 151 15.42 -39.98 17.43
C TYR A 151 14.08 -40.66 17.08
N ARG A 152 13.19 -40.03 16.31
CA ARG A 152 11.94 -40.65 15.86
C ARG A 152 12.21 -41.90 15.01
N GLN A 153 13.09 -41.80 14.01
CA GLN A 153 13.47 -42.94 13.17
C GLN A 153 14.21 -44.02 13.96
N ARG A 154 15.07 -43.61 14.90
CA ARG A 154 15.81 -44.52 15.78
C ARG A 154 14.89 -45.29 16.73
N LEU A 155 13.91 -44.63 17.35
CA LEU A 155 12.89 -45.30 18.17
C LEU A 155 12.11 -46.36 17.38
N GLY A 156 11.77 -46.05 16.13
CA GLY A 156 11.10 -47.00 15.22
C GLY A 156 11.97 -48.21 14.87
N TYR A 157 13.27 -48.01 14.70
CA TYR A 157 14.24 -49.10 14.50
C TYR A 157 14.42 -49.95 15.77
N LEU A 158 14.64 -49.32 16.93
CA LEU A 158 14.90 -49.99 18.20
C LEU A 158 13.70 -50.81 18.68
N ALA A 159 12.47 -50.39 18.36
CA ALA A 159 11.26 -51.16 18.65
C ALA A 159 11.29 -52.59 18.07
N ARG A 160 12.11 -52.85 17.05
CA ARG A 160 12.26 -54.18 16.45
C ARG A 160 13.55 -54.89 16.86
N GLN A 161 14.58 -54.15 17.26
CA GLN A 161 15.95 -54.66 17.36
C GLN A 161 16.53 -54.67 18.77
N ASN A 162 16.18 -53.69 19.63
CA ASN A 162 16.69 -53.60 20.99
C ASN A 162 15.66 -52.93 21.93
N PRO A 163 14.74 -53.70 22.54
CA PRO A 163 13.72 -53.18 23.45
C PRO A 163 14.27 -52.54 24.72
N ALA A 164 15.44 -52.97 25.21
CA ALA A 164 16.04 -52.41 26.42
C ALA A 164 16.51 -50.97 26.22
N GLU A 165 17.15 -50.69 25.08
CA GLU A 165 17.56 -49.33 24.71
C GLU A 165 16.35 -48.46 24.36
N LEU A 166 15.30 -49.04 23.77
CA LEU A 166 14.03 -48.35 23.55
C LEU A 166 13.44 -47.83 24.88
N GLU A 167 13.35 -48.66 25.92
CA GLU A 167 12.81 -48.24 27.22
C GLU A 167 13.66 -47.15 27.89
N ARG A 168 14.99 -47.22 27.75
CA ARG A 168 15.88 -46.17 28.23
C ARG A 168 15.58 -44.82 27.56
N LEU A 169 15.44 -44.80 26.23
CA LEU A 169 15.10 -43.59 25.48
C LEU A 169 13.67 -43.11 25.78
N ARG A 170 12.71 -44.02 25.99
CA ARG A 170 11.36 -43.67 26.47
C ARG A 170 11.41 -43.00 27.82
N GLY A 171 12.25 -43.47 28.75
CA GLY A 171 12.50 -42.81 30.03
C GLY A 171 13.13 -41.42 29.87
N LEU A 172 14.15 -41.30 29.01
CA LEU A 172 14.88 -40.06 28.74
C LEU A 172 13.97 -38.95 28.19
N PHE A 173 13.08 -39.29 27.25
CA PHE A 173 12.13 -38.36 26.64
C PHE A 173 10.74 -38.41 27.29
N GLN A 174 10.55 -39.19 28.36
CA GLN A 174 9.26 -39.37 29.06
C GLN A 174 8.11 -39.74 28.09
N ILE A 175 8.37 -40.66 27.17
CA ILE A 175 7.41 -41.10 26.14
C ILE A 175 6.49 -42.17 26.74
N GLY A 176 5.23 -41.78 26.96
CA GLY A 176 4.17 -42.68 27.42
C GLY A 176 3.75 -43.70 26.36
N ASP A 177 3.19 -43.24 25.23
CA ASP A 177 2.78 -44.10 24.11
C ASP A 177 3.70 -43.88 22.89
N LEU A 178 4.22 -44.96 22.33
CA LEU A 178 5.13 -44.93 21.19
C LEU A 178 4.39 -44.78 19.85
N GLY A 179 3.14 -45.22 19.75
CA GLY A 179 2.35 -45.19 18.51
C GLY A 179 2.24 -43.78 17.89
N PRO A 180 1.74 -42.78 18.65
CA PRO A 180 1.66 -41.39 18.18
C PRO A 180 3.01 -40.78 17.83
N VAL A 181 4.08 -41.16 18.55
CA VAL A 181 5.44 -40.68 18.28
C VAL A 181 5.95 -41.25 16.95
N LEU A 182 5.74 -42.52 16.64
CA LEU A 182 6.20 -43.08 15.37
C LEU A 182 5.35 -42.67 14.16
N ALA A 183 4.06 -42.39 14.37
CA ALA A 183 3.15 -41.94 13.32
C ALA A 183 3.24 -40.43 13.03
N GLY A 184 3.80 -39.65 13.95
CA GLY A 184 3.98 -38.21 13.80
C GLY A 184 5.18 -37.83 12.93
N ALA A 185 5.31 -36.53 12.67
CA ALA A 185 6.45 -35.93 11.98
C ALA A 185 6.77 -34.56 12.60
N CYS A 186 8.04 -34.15 12.52
CA CYS A 186 8.49 -32.81 12.84
C CYS A 186 8.65 -31.99 11.56
N TRP A 187 7.96 -30.86 11.47
CA TRP A 187 8.03 -29.95 10.31
C TRP A 187 8.74 -28.65 10.68
N ILE A 188 9.40 -28.03 9.70
CA ILE A 188 9.80 -26.62 9.79
C ILE A 188 8.87 -25.80 8.90
N VAL A 189 8.16 -24.84 9.49
CA VAL A 189 7.31 -23.89 8.75
C VAL A 189 8.00 -22.53 8.71
N PRO A 190 8.43 -22.03 7.53
CA PRO A 190 8.96 -20.68 7.39
C PRO A 190 7.83 -19.65 7.55
N VAL A 191 8.07 -18.63 8.35
CA VAL A 191 7.11 -17.55 8.62
C VAL A 191 7.77 -16.20 8.38
N ASN A 192 7.12 -15.36 7.60
CA ASN A 192 7.53 -13.97 7.40
C ASN A 192 6.52 -13.03 8.07
N LEU A 193 7.03 -12.07 8.83
CA LEU A 193 6.28 -10.95 9.35
C LEU A 193 6.72 -9.69 8.63
N THR A 194 5.74 -8.98 8.08
CA THR A 194 5.91 -7.68 7.44
C THR A 194 5.01 -6.65 8.12
N TYR A 195 5.57 -5.48 8.42
CA TYR A 195 4.84 -4.35 9.02
C TYR A 195 4.54 -3.31 7.95
N TYR A 196 3.36 -2.70 7.98
CA TYR A 196 3.06 -1.54 7.14
C TYR A 196 2.00 -0.61 7.74
N PRO A 197 2.22 0.72 7.79
CA PRO A 197 3.49 1.38 7.52
C PRO A 197 4.53 0.98 8.57
N ILE A 198 5.80 0.86 8.16
CA ILE A 198 6.90 0.44 9.07
C ILE A 198 7.17 1.51 10.15
N ARG A 199 6.49 2.67 10.05
CA ARG A 199 6.78 3.92 10.76
C ARG A 199 5.48 4.45 11.33
N ALA A 200 5.28 4.10 12.58
CA ALA A 200 4.03 4.35 13.23
C ALA A 200 4.25 5.50 14.23
N ARG A 201 3.73 6.67 13.84
CA ARG A 201 4.09 8.00 14.36
C ARG A 201 4.22 8.05 15.89
N GLU A 202 5.26 8.75 16.36
CA GLU A 202 5.46 9.11 17.78
C GLU A 202 4.35 10.02 18.36
N ASN A 203 3.52 10.63 17.50
CA ASN A 203 2.53 11.65 17.89
C ASN A 203 1.25 11.15 18.60
N VAL A 204 1.13 9.86 18.97
CA VAL A 204 -0.01 9.34 19.76
C VAL A 204 0.36 9.12 21.24
N LEU A 205 1.66 9.14 21.57
CA LEU A 205 2.17 8.83 22.91
C LEU A 205 1.83 9.89 23.96
N SER A 206 1.67 11.15 23.56
CA SER A 206 1.41 12.25 24.50
C SER A 206 -0.01 12.27 25.07
N THR A 207 -0.97 11.56 24.48
CA THR A 207 -2.39 11.64 24.91
C THR A 207 -2.87 10.41 25.68
N LEU A 208 -2.21 9.25 25.56
CA LEU A 208 -2.64 8.00 26.21
C LEU A 208 -1.67 7.50 27.31
N GLY A 209 -0.45 8.05 27.37
CA GLY A 209 0.56 7.64 28.35
C GLY A 209 0.13 7.85 29.81
N ASP A 210 -0.79 8.78 30.07
CA ASP A 210 -1.21 9.14 31.45
C ASP A 210 -2.34 8.27 32.03
N LEU A 211 -3.06 7.53 31.18
CA LEU A 211 -4.22 6.75 31.63
C LEU A 211 -3.91 5.27 31.93
N PHE A 212 -2.93 4.68 31.24
CA PHE A 212 -2.60 3.25 31.38
C PHE A 212 -1.20 2.96 31.94
N LEU A 213 -0.30 3.95 32.05
CA LEU A 213 1.11 3.73 32.44
C LEU A 213 1.45 4.27 33.84
N LYS A 214 0.48 4.48 34.73
CA LYS A 214 0.78 5.02 36.08
C LYS A 214 1.67 4.11 36.93
N ASP A 215 1.60 2.80 36.73
CA ASP A 215 2.27 1.82 37.60
C ASP A 215 3.47 1.10 36.97
N LEU A 216 3.96 1.55 35.80
CA LEU A 216 5.13 0.95 35.15
C LEU A 216 6.42 1.69 35.50
N SER A 217 7.49 0.94 35.74
CA SER A 217 8.80 1.49 36.11
C SER A 217 9.37 2.40 35.00
N PRO A 218 10.18 3.43 35.35
CA PRO A 218 10.71 4.39 34.37
C PRO A 218 11.48 3.74 33.21
N ARG A 219 12.19 2.64 33.47
CA ARG A 219 12.91 1.85 32.43
C ARG A 219 11.97 1.08 31.51
N LEU A 220 10.87 0.53 32.02
CA LEU A 220 9.90 -0.19 31.19
C LEU A 220 9.13 0.77 30.29
N LYS A 221 8.87 2.01 30.77
CA LYS A 221 8.36 3.10 29.93
C LYS A 221 9.34 3.40 28.79
N GLU A 222 10.62 3.59 29.08
CA GLU A 222 11.63 3.89 28.07
C GLU A 222 11.80 2.76 27.02
N GLU A 223 11.77 1.50 27.46
CA GLU A 223 11.82 0.31 26.58
C GLU A 223 10.52 0.08 25.79
N MET A 224 9.35 0.37 26.37
CA MET A 224 8.07 0.35 25.65
C MET A 224 7.89 1.57 24.74
N LEU A 225 8.55 2.69 25.00
CA LEU A 225 8.56 3.87 24.13
C LEU A 225 9.44 3.65 22.89
N THR A 226 10.51 2.87 23.01
CA THR A 226 11.43 2.55 21.91
C THR A 226 10.92 1.45 20.97
N GLU A 227 10.08 0.50 21.45
CA GLU A 227 9.53 -0.60 20.62
C GLU A 227 7.98 -0.64 20.54
N GLY A 228 7.26 -0.07 21.51
CA GLY A 228 5.79 -0.14 21.64
C GLY A 228 5.00 0.97 20.94
N SER A 229 5.67 1.92 20.28
CA SER A 229 5.01 2.94 19.44
C SER A 229 4.23 2.35 18.26
N MET A 230 4.55 1.11 17.85
CA MET A 230 3.91 0.38 16.75
C MET A 230 2.48 -0.10 17.06
N ILE A 231 2.12 -0.28 18.33
CA ILE A 231 0.81 -0.85 18.73
C ILE A 231 -0.33 0.18 18.59
N PHE A 232 -0.03 1.47 18.81
CA PHE A 232 -1.06 2.50 19.00
C PHE A 232 -1.26 3.44 17.81
N SER A 233 -0.65 3.11 16.68
CA SER A 233 -0.39 4.02 15.57
C SER A 233 -0.96 3.53 14.24
N GLY A 234 -1.69 2.40 14.25
CA GLY A 234 -2.42 1.88 13.08
C GLY A 234 -1.54 1.12 12.09
N VAL A 235 -0.62 0.30 12.59
CA VAL A 235 0.21 -0.60 11.78
C VAL A 235 -0.56 -1.87 11.44
N ASP A 236 -0.53 -2.26 10.17
CA ASP A 236 -0.92 -3.58 9.70
C ASP A 236 0.28 -4.54 9.87
N ILE A 237 0.04 -5.73 10.43
CA ILE A 237 1.01 -6.83 10.51
C ILE A 237 0.52 -7.95 9.60
N ASP A 238 1.26 -8.24 8.54
CA ASP A 238 1.03 -9.40 7.69
C ASP A 238 1.92 -10.55 8.17
N ILE A 239 1.29 -11.65 8.59
CA ILE A 239 1.94 -12.90 8.99
C ILE A 239 1.68 -13.93 7.89
N ARG A 240 2.76 -14.39 7.23
CA ARG A 240 2.67 -15.35 6.12
C ARG A 240 3.38 -16.64 6.45
N PHE A 241 2.64 -17.75 6.42
CA PHE A 241 3.14 -19.11 6.56
C PHE A 241 3.49 -19.67 5.17
N GLY A 242 4.74 -20.10 4.99
CA GLY A 242 5.19 -20.75 3.76
C GLY A 242 5.08 -22.26 3.80
N GLU A 243 5.46 -22.89 2.70
CA GLU A 243 5.45 -24.34 2.53
C GLU A 243 6.27 -25.06 3.63
N PRO A 244 5.73 -26.11 4.24
CA PRO A 244 6.42 -26.85 5.28
C PRO A 244 7.59 -27.65 4.70
N LEU A 245 8.73 -27.63 5.39
CA LEU A 245 9.92 -28.38 5.06
C LEU A 245 10.00 -29.63 5.94
N ASP A 246 10.26 -30.78 5.31
CA ASP A 246 10.47 -32.06 5.99
C ASP A 246 11.97 -32.26 6.32
N PRO A 247 12.39 -32.15 7.59
CA PRO A 247 13.77 -32.40 8.03
C PRO A 247 14.21 -33.85 7.78
N GLY A 248 13.28 -34.81 7.79
CA GLY A 248 13.56 -36.23 7.60
C GLY A 248 14.23 -36.53 6.25
N THR A 249 13.90 -35.76 5.21
CA THR A 249 14.52 -35.87 3.87
C THR A 249 16.04 -35.61 3.88
N PHE A 250 16.54 -34.86 4.87
CA PHE A 250 17.95 -34.52 5.01
C PHE A 250 18.78 -35.57 5.79
N LEU A 251 18.13 -36.61 6.34
CA LEU A 251 18.77 -37.69 7.11
C LEU A 251 19.15 -38.92 6.25
N SER A 252 19.10 -38.80 4.93
CA SER A 252 19.30 -39.91 3.98
C SER A 252 20.75 -40.38 3.80
N THR A 253 21.73 -39.66 4.37
CA THR A 253 23.17 -39.98 4.21
C THR A 253 23.53 -41.30 4.89
N PRO A 254 24.40 -42.15 4.31
CA PRO A 254 24.74 -43.46 4.88
C PRO A 254 25.26 -43.42 6.32
N GLY A 255 26.07 -42.43 6.69
CA GLY A 255 26.60 -42.31 8.06
C GLY A 255 25.50 -42.03 9.08
N ILE A 256 24.58 -41.10 8.76
CA ILE A 256 23.41 -40.82 9.59
C ILE A 256 22.52 -42.06 9.75
N ARG A 257 22.28 -42.80 8.66
CA ARG A 257 21.49 -44.04 8.70
C ARG A 257 22.14 -45.13 9.55
N ALA A 258 23.46 -45.23 9.53
CA ALA A 258 24.20 -46.16 10.38
C ALA A 258 24.02 -45.82 11.87
N ASP A 259 24.07 -44.54 12.23
CA ASP A 259 23.84 -44.09 13.61
C ASP A 259 22.38 -44.31 14.05
N ILE A 260 21.40 -44.08 13.16
CA ILE A 260 19.98 -44.40 13.40
C ILE A 260 19.80 -45.90 13.64
N GLY A 261 20.47 -46.74 12.84
CA GLY A 261 20.42 -48.20 12.91
C GLY A 261 21.33 -48.85 13.96
N SER A 262 22.07 -48.07 14.75
CA SER A 262 22.97 -48.62 15.77
C SER A 262 22.18 -49.19 16.95
N ALA A 263 22.46 -50.43 17.35
CA ALA A 263 21.85 -51.03 18.54
C ALA A 263 22.51 -50.59 19.86
N ALA A 264 23.65 -49.89 19.80
CA ALA A 264 24.38 -49.41 20.97
C ALA A 264 23.64 -48.25 21.66
N PRO A 265 23.76 -48.09 22.99
CA PRO A 265 23.23 -46.92 23.69
C PRO A 265 23.85 -45.61 23.17
N ILE A 266 23.00 -44.61 22.94
CA ILE A 266 23.42 -43.26 22.53
C ILE A 266 22.71 -42.24 23.44
N ASP A 267 23.48 -41.50 24.23
CA ASP A 267 22.98 -40.41 25.06
C ASP A 267 22.73 -39.13 24.24
N PHE A 268 21.94 -38.21 24.81
CA PHE A 268 21.49 -37.00 24.10
C PHE A 268 22.65 -36.06 23.71
N ASP A 269 23.68 -36.01 24.54
CA ASP A 269 24.83 -35.13 24.40
C ASP A 269 26.06 -35.83 23.80
N ASP A 270 25.92 -37.09 23.38
CA ASP A 270 27.00 -37.88 22.77
C ASP A 270 27.45 -37.32 21.41
N GLU A 271 28.74 -37.44 21.12
CA GLU A 271 29.29 -37.14 19.80
C GLU A 271 29.04 -38.31 18.84
N LEU A 272 28.08 -38.10 17.94
CA LEU A 272 27.76 -39.05 16.87
C LEU A 272 28.88 -39.13 15.82
N PRO A 273 29.24 -40.32 15.31
CA PRO A 273 30.13 -40.45 14.15
C PRO A 273 29.64 -39.65 12.93
N SER A 274 28.32 -39.56 12.72
CA SER A 274 27.70 -38.77 11.65
C SER A 274 27.56 -37.27 11.96
N LEU A 275 28.07 -36.76 13.09
CA LEU A 275 27.94 -35.35 13.47
C LEU A 275 28.38 -34.36 12.37
N PRO A 276 29.48 -34.59 11.60
CA PRO A 276 29.84 -33.73 10.47
C PRO A 276 28.82 -33.76 9.32
N GLU A 277 28.12 -34.89 9.11
CA GLU A 277 27.04 -35.03 8.12
C GLU A 277 25.77 -34.32 8.60
N LEU A 278 25.40 -34.49 9.86
CA LEU A 278 24.27 -33.80 10.49
C LEU A 278 24.46 -32.28 10.48
N ARG A 279 25.67 -31.78 10.75
CA ARG A 279 25.99 -30.34 10.63
C ARG A 279 25.83 -29.84 9.19
N ARG A 280 26.20 -30.62 8.18
CA ARG A 280 26.01 -30.27 6.76
C ARG A 280 24.53 -30.29 6.38
N ALA A 281 23.77 -31.29 6.84
CA ALA A 281 22.32 -31.36 6.68
C ALA A 281 21.62 -30.14 7.32
N ALA A 282 21.97 -29.80 8.56
CA ALA A 282 21.42 -28.66 9.27
C ALA A 282 21.68 -27.33 8.54
N ASN A 283 22.88 -27.14 7.99
CA ASN A 283 23.19 -25.95 7.19
C ASN A 283 22.36 -25.88 5.91
N ARG A 284 22.15 -27.00 5.20
CA ARG A 284 21.31 -27.03 3.99
C ARG A 284 19.85 -26.72 4.31
N LEU A 285 19.31 -27.33 5.36
CA LEU A 285 17.95 -27.07 5.84
C LEU A 285 17.78 -25.62 6.28
N MET A 286 18.76 -25.06 6.99
CA MET A 286 18.78 -23.65 7.40
C MET A 286 18.76 -22.69 6.22
N LEU A 287 19.61 -22.92 5.22
CA LEU A 287 19.60 -22.10 4.00
C LEU A 287 18.26 -22.20 3.26
N SER A 288 17.64 -23.38 3.26
CA SER A 288 16.34 -23.62 2.60
C SER A 288 15.22 -22.85 3.29
N TYR A 289 15.05 -22.98 4.61
CA TYR A 289 14.02 -22.23 5.32
C TYR A 289 14.31 -20.72 5.33
N MET A 290 15.58 -20.30 5.34
CA MET A 290 15.91 -18.88 5.29
C MET A 290 15.54 -18.27 3.94
N SER A 291 15.83 -18.96 2.83
CA SER A 291 15.37 -18.52 1.50
C SER A 291 13.85 -18.40 1.47
N ALA A 292 13.15 -19.44 1.94
CA ALA A 292 11.69 -19.46 1.98
C ALA A 292 11.12 -18.29 2.79
N ILE A 293 11.66 -18.01 3.99
CA ILE A 293 11.22 -16.87 4.81
C ILE A 293 11.26 -15.54 4.03
N TYR A 294 12.33 -15.25 3.29
CA TYR A 294 12.41 -13.95 2.58
C TYR A 294 11.65 -13.91 1.26
N GLU A 295 11.41 -15.05 0.63
CA GLU A 295 10.54 -15.13 -0.55
C GLU A 295 9.08 -14.80 -0.19
N LEU A 296 8.70 -14.95 1.09
CA LEU A 296 7.37 -14.62 1.61
C LEU A 296 7.18 -13.13 1.95
N THR A 297 8.22 -12.29 1.87
CA THR A 297 8.15 -10.86 2.26
C THR A 297 7.05 -10.14 1.50
N THR A 298 6.10 -9.54 2.22
CA THR A 298 5.03 -8.75 1.61
C THR A 298 5.56 -7.38 1.16
N VAL A 299 5.58 -7.11 -0.14
CA VAL A 299 6.07 -5.84 -0.69
C VAL A 299 5.06 -4.73 -0.42
N ASN A 300 5.52 -3.53 -0.07
CA ASN A 300 4.70 -2.34 0.21
C ASN A 300 5.38 -1.08 -0.38
N HIS A 301 4.77 0.11 -0.27
CA HIS A 301 5.35 1.34 -0.82
C HIS A 301 6.70 1.73 -0.21
N ASP A 302 6.92 1.49 1.09
CA ASP A 302 8.19 1.79 1.76
C ASP A 302 9.31 0.94 1.16
N HIS A 303 9.04 -0.35 0.87
CA HIS A 303 9.97 -1.23 0.16
C HIS A 303 10.34 -0.71 -1.23
N LEU A 304 9.36 -0.24 -2.00
CA LEU A 304 9.59 0.31 -3.35
C LEU A 304 10.40 1.61 -3.29
N PHE A 305 10.04 2.54 -2.41
CA PHE A 305 10.75 3.80 -2.25
C PHE A 305 12.18 3.59 -1.76
N ALA A 306 12.40 2.77 -0.73
CA ALA A 306 13.72 2.51 -0.17
C ALA A 306 14.64 1.80 -1.17
N SER A 307 14.11 0.77 -1.86
CA SER A 307 14.88 0.03 -2.87
C SER A 307 15.24 0.92 -4.06
N LEU A 308 14.29 1.74 -4.55
CA LEU A 308 14.54 2.67 -5.64
C LEU A 308 15.54 3.75 -5.23
N LEU A 309 15.38 4.35 -4.04
CA LEU A 309 16.30 5.37 -3.53
C LEU A 309 17.74 4.86 -3.46
N ARG A 310 17.92 3.61 -3.00
CA ARG A 310 19.21 2.92 -2.99
C ARG A 310 19.75 2.71 -4.40
N ALA A 311 18.91 2.24 -5.33
CA ALA A 311 19.30 1.92 -6.71
C ALA A 311 19.55 3.12 -7.62
N LEU A 312 19.04 4.31 -7.29
CA LEU A 312 19.19 5.51 -8.13
C LEU A 312 20.66 5.88 -8.35
N PRO A 313 21.10 6.15 -9.59
CA PRO A 313 22.50 6.43 -9.87
C PRO A 313 22.92 7.83 -9.43
N LEU A 314 22.03 8.83 -9.44
CA LEU A 314 22.37 10.22 -9.15
C LEU A 314 22.20 10.57 -7.67
N LYS A 315 23.03 11.51 -7.17
CA LYS A 315 22.90 12.06 -5.81
C LYS A 315 21.68 12.97 -5.71
N THR A 316 21.47 13.77 -6.74
CA THR A 316 20.39 14.74 -6.86
C THR A 316 19.25 14.12 -7.65
N ILE A 317 18.05 14.15 -7.09
CA ILE A 317 16.88 13.45 -7.59
C ILE A 317 15.72 14.44 -7.61
N ARG A 318 15.02 14.56 -8.74
CA ARG A 318 13.79 15.37 -8.77
C ARG A 318 12.66 14.59 -8.10
N GLU A 319 11.90 15.26 -7.24
CA GLU A 319 10.79 14.62 -6.52
C GLU A 319 9.72 14.04 -7.45
N ASP A 320 9.42 14.76 -8.53
CA ASP A 320 8.44 14.33 -9.52
C ASP A 320 8.89 13.08 -10.29
N ASP A 321 10.17 12.98 -10.66
CA ASP A 321 10.76 11.77 -11.26
C ASP A 321 10.76 10.59 -10.28
N PHE A 322 11.11 10.82 -9.01
CA PHE A 322 11.12 9.78 -7.99
C PHE A 322 9.72 9.19 -7.76
N ARG A 323 8.71 10.04 -7.61
CA ARG A 323 7.30 9.63 -7.49
C ARG A 323 6.81 8.86 -8.72
N ARG A 324 7.14 9.32 -9.94
CA ARG A 324 6.79 8.64 -11.21
C ARG A 324 7.42 7.26 -11.34
N LYS A 325 8.69 7.10 -10.95
CA LYS A 325 9.38 5.81 -10.97
C LYS A 325 8.73 4.81 -10.00
N VAL A 326 8.35 5.24 -8.79
CA VAL A 326 7.62 4.37 -7.86
C VAL A 326 6.22 4.04 -8.35
N PHE A 327 5.52 5.00 -8.96
CA PHE A 327 4.23 4.75 -9.61
C PHE A 327 4.34 3.65 -10.70
N LEU A 328 5.37 3.69 -11.56
CA LEU A 328 5.59 2.64 -12.56
C LEU A 328 5.89 1.28 -11.93
N LEU A 329 6.71 1.23 -10.88
CA LEU A 329 6.98 -0.01 -10.14
C LEU A 329 5.68 -0.60 -9.59
N ALA A 330 4.86 0.22 -8.94
CA ALA A 330 3.61 -0.21 -8.31
C ALA A 330 2.53 -0.61 -9.34
N ALA A 331 2.45 0.08 -10.49
CA ALA A 331 1.37 -0.11 -11.46
C ALA A 331 1.64 -1.21 -12.50
N GLU A 332 2.87 -1.34 -13.01
CA GLU A 332 3.19 -2.28 -14.10
C GLU A 332 3.95 -3.53 -13.61
N HIS A 333 4.93 -3.35 -12.72
CA HIS A 333 5.97 -4.35 -12.52
C HIS A 333 5.64 -5.36 -11.41
N LEU A 334 4.81 -4.99 -10.43
CA LEU A 334 4.42 -5.91 -9.36
C LEU A 334 3.62 -7.12 -9.85
N LYS A 335 2.70 -6.92 -10.81
CA LYS A 335 1.93 -8.02 -11.42
C LYS A 335 2.83 -9.01 -12.16
N ALA A 336 3.89 -8.51 -12.80
CA ALA A 336 4.85 -9.35 -13.53
C ALA A 336 5.84 -10.06 -12.58
N SER A 337 6.07 -9.52 -11.38
CA SER A 337 7.13 -9.96 -10.47
C SER A 337 6.78 -11.15 -9.58
N GLN A 338 5.53 -11.65 -9.64
CA GLN A 338 5.01 -12.74 -8.77
C GLN A 338 5.29 -12.54 -7.27
N VAL A 339 5.50 -11.29 -6.84
CA VAL A 339 5.76 -10.95 -5.44
C VAL A 339 4.44 -10.80 -4.68
N THR A 340 4.44 -11.22 -3.42
CA THR A 340 3.35 -10.93 -2.49
C THR A 340 3.31 -9.43 -2.22
N CYS A 341 2.12 -8.82 -2.30
CA CYS A 341 1.93 -7.38 -2.19
C CYS A 341 0.94 -7.07 -1.07
N HIS A 342 1.23 -6.03 -0.29
CA HIS A 342 0.34 -5.53 0.74
C HIS A 342 -0.90 -4.88 0.11
N ASP A 343 -2.06 -4.96 0.76
CA ASP A 343 -3.34 -4.41 0.27
C ASP A 343 -3.26 -2.91 -0.09
N SER A 344 -2.38 -2.16 0.58
CA SER A 344 -2.14 -0.74 0.30
C SER A 344 -1.63 -0.48 -1.13
N LEU A 345 -0.99 -1.45 -1.78
CA LEU A 345 -0.62 -1.40 -3.19
C LEU A 345 -1.82 -1.61 -4.13
N GLY A 346 -2.92 -2.19 -3.64
CA GLY A 346 -4.19 -2.30 -4.36
C GLY A 346 -5.01 -1.00 -4.37
N THR A 347 -4.75 -0.07 -3.44
CA THR A 347 -5.38 1.27 -3.50
C THR A 347 -4.90 2.04 -4.74
N GLY A 348 -5.71 2.96 -5.28
CA GLY A 348 -5.33 3.73 -6.47
C GLY A 348 -3.94 4.37 -6.36
N GLN A 349 -3.11 4.24 -7.40
CA GLN A 349 -1.71 4.70 -7.39
C GLN A 349 -1.56 6.15 -7.90
N ILE A 350 -2.57 6.69 -8.58
CA ILE A 350 -2.59 8.06 -9.15
C ILE A 350 -2.33 9.15 -8.09
N PRO A 351 -2.81 9.05 -6.83
CA PRO A 351 -2.46 10.02 -5.79
C PRO A 351 -0.96 10.18 -5.55
N LEU A 352 -0.14 9.17 -5.86
CA LEU A 352 1.33 9.32 -5.86
C LEU A 352 1.83 10.37 -6.85
N LEU A 353 1.05 10.76 -7.86
CA LEU A 353 1.39 11.76 -8.87
C LEU A 353 0.66 13.10 -8.66
N THR A 354 -0.29 13.15 -7.74
CA THR A 354 -1.10 14.33 -7.45
C THR A 354 -0.87 14.80 -6.01
N ASP A 355 -1.80 14.53 -5.10
CA ASP A 355 -1.88 15.11 -3.76
C ASP A 355 -1.30 14.23 -2.64
N ASP A 356 -0.88 13.00 -2.95
CA ASP A 356 -0.39 12.01 -1.98
C ASP A 356 -1.30 11.90 -0.74
N ARG A 357 -2.62 11.89 -0.94
CA ARG A 357 -3.60 11.87 0.17
C ARG A 357 -3.55 10.63 1.07
N TYR A 358 -2.88 9.57 0.62
CA TYR A 358 -2.63 8.37 1.43
C TYR A 358 -1.29 8.46 2.18
N HIS A 359 -0.58 9.60 2.07
CA HIS A 359 0.68 9.92 2.73
C HIS A 359 1.83 8.95 2.43
N LYS A 360 1.73 8.17 1.34
CA LYS A 360 2.70 7.14 0.96
C LYS A 360 4.07 7.75 0.67
N TYR A 361 4.10 8.87 -0.04
CA TYR A 361 5.34 9.57 -0.38
C TYR A 361 5.80 10.48 0.77
N ARG A 362 4.88 11.27 1.34
CA ARG A 362 5.16 12.26 2.37
C ARG A 362 5.75 11.59 3.62
N ASP A 363 5.13 10.53 4.12
CA ASP A 363 5.62 9.84 5.33
C ASP A 363 6.94 9.13 5.05
N PHE A 364 7.15 8.63 3.82
CA PHE A 364 8.44 8.06 3.43
C PHE A 364 9.57 9.10 3.47
N VAL A 365 9.35 10.25 2.82
CA VAL A 365 10.36 11.32 2.68
C VAL A 365 10.61 12.04 3.99
N MET A 366 9.60 12.24 4.84
CA MET A 366 9.80 12.84 6.17
C MET A 366 10.80 12.05 7.00
N LEU A 367 10.63 10.72 7.13
CA LEU A 367 11.64 9.93 7.86
C LEU A 367 13.01 9.96 7.17
N ALA A 368 13.04 9.93 5.84
CA ALA A 368 14.30 9.99 5.10
C ALA A 368 15.08 11.27 5.41
N ILE A 369 14.38 12.38 5.65
CA ILE A 369 14.95 13.66 6.07
C ILE A 369 15.35 13.62 7.55
N GLU A 370 14.47 13.14 8.43
CA GLU A 370 14.72 13.04 9.88
C GLU A 370 15.95 12.16 10.21
N THR A 371 16.14 11.08 9.44
CA THR A 371 17.29 10.17 9.58
C THR A 371 18.54 10.66 8.86
N GLY A 372 18.47 11.82 8.19
CA GLY A 372 19.60 12.43 7.47
C GLY A 372 19.99 11.69 6.17
N VAL A 373 19.16 10.80 5.66
CA VAL A 373 19.41 10.08 4.40
C VAL A 373 19.11 10.95 3.18
N LEU A 374 18.14 11.85 3.30
CA LEU A 374 17.76 12.84 2.29
C LEU A 374 17.80 14.26 2.84
N THR A 375 18.16 15.22 2.00
CA THR A 375 17.82 16.64 2.21
C THR A 375 16.93 17.12 1.08
N ARG A 376 16.03 18.07 1.38
CA ARG A 376 15.02 18.57 0.43
C ARG A 376 15.17 20.07 0.25
N HIS A 377 15.37 20.51 -0.99
CA HIS A 377 15.40 21.93 -1.36
C HIS A 377 14.71 22.14 -2.71
N GLY A 378 13.68 22.99 -2.76
CA GLY A 378 13.07 23.45 -4.02
C GLY A 378 12.55 22.34 -4.95
N GLY A 379 11.94 21.27 -4.43
CA GLY A 379 11.43 20.15 -5.24
C GLY A 379 12.50 19.13 -5.67
N VAL A 380 13.70 19.23 -5.09
CA VAL A 380 14.84 18.37 -5.37
C VAL A 380 15.32 17.70 -4.07
N LEU A 381 15.52 16.39 -4.14
CA LEU A 381 16.06 15.57 -3.07
C LEU A 381 17.55 15.34 -3.32
N THR A 382 18.37 15.49 -2.28
CA THR A 382 19.79 15.13 -2.32
C THR A 382 20.01 13.97 -1.36
N LYS A 383 20.45 12.82 -1.89
CA LYS A 383 20.74 11.65 -1.06
C LYS A 383 22.16 11.62 -0.54
N ASP A 384 22.33 11.22 0.71
CA ASP A 384 23.64 10.86 1.24
C ASP A 384 23.93 9.39 0.93
N ARG A 385 24.95 9.14 0.10
CA ARG A 385 25.35 7.76 -0.25
C ARG A 385 26.02 7.04 0.90
N SER A 386 26.69 7.76 1.81
CA SER A 386 27.44 7.16 2.92
C SER A 386 26.54 6.31 3.82
N LYS A 387 25.28 6.75 3.99
CA LYS A 387 24.23 6.06 4.73
C LYS A 387 23.74 4.76 4.07
N PHE A 388 24.05 4.51 2.79
CA PHE A 388 23.72 3.25 2.11
C PHE A 388 24.95 2.33 1.92
N SER A 389 26.16 2.78 2.28
CA SER A 389 27.41 2.12 1.91
C SER A 389 28.33 1.73 3.07
N ALA A 390 27.99 1.99 4.33
CA ALA A 390 28.83 1.55 5.45
C ALA A 390 28.28 0.27 6.09
N PRO A 391 29.15 -0.69 6.49
CA PRO A 391 28.80 -1.73 7.44
C PRO A 391 28.69 -1.04 8.81
N PHE A 392 27.46 -0.76 9.27
CA PHE A 392 27.25 0.00 10.51
C PHE A 392 27.15 -0.92 11.72
N ASP A 393 27.50 -0.38 12.89
CA ASP A 393 27.56 -1.10 14.16
C ASP A 393 26.18 -1.58 14.63
N LEU A 394 26.12 -2.84 15.08
CA LEU A 394 24.97 -3.75 15.00
C LEU A 394 23.81 -3.48 15.99
N GLN A 395 23.89 -2.45 16.83
CA GLN A 395 22.85 -2.13 17.84
C GLN A 395 22.10 -0.82 17.57
N ARG A 396 22.56 0.04 16.65
CA ARG A 396 21.92 1.34 16.34
C ARG A 396 21.34 1.45 14.93
N VAL A 397 21.46 0.41 14.10
CA VAL A 397 21.09 0.39 12.68
C VAL A 397 19.63 0.79 12.41
N ARG A 398 18.69 0.43 13.30
CA ARG A 398 17.27 0.81 13.17
C ARG A 398 17.00 2.29 13.44
N ILE A 399 17.75 2.90 14.35
CA ILE A 399 17.61 4.31 14.71
C ILE A 399 18.36 5.18 13.68
N GLU A 400 19.53 4.73 13.24
CA GLU A 400 20.42 5.52 12.39
C GLU A 400 20.20 5.31 10.87
N ASN A 401 19.60 4.19 10.44
CA ASN A 401 19.32 3.90 9.02
C ASN A 401 18.11 2.96 8.80
N PRO A 402 16.89 3.34 9.19
CA PRO A 402 15.69 2.53 8.97
C PRO A 402 15.41 2.26 7.49
N LEU A 403 15.85 3.16 6.59
CA LEU A 403 15.72 2.99 5.15
C LEU A 403 16.56 1.83 4.58
N GLY A 404 17.78 1.64 5.12
CA GLY A 404 18.62 0.50 4.76
C GLY A 404 17.98 -0.82 5.14
N VAL A 405 17.38 -0.89 6.33
CA VAL A 405 16.65 -2.08 6.81
C VAL A 405 15.50 -2.43 5.87
N ILE A 406 14.63 -1.47 5.57
CA ILE A 406 13.49 -1.63 4.66
C ILE A 406 13.95 -2.10 3.28
N ALA A 407 15.00 -1.48 2.72
CA ALA A 407 15.52 -1.89 1.42
C ALA A 407 16.15 -3.30 1.45
N ASN A 408 16.66 -3.76 2.59
CA ASN A 408 17.28 -5.07 2.77
C ASN A 408 16.27 -6.21 2.85
N GLU A 409 15.06 -5.97 3.39
CA GLU A 409 14.00 -6.99 3.53
C GLU A 409 13.58 -7.59 2.18
N VAL A 410 13.66 -6.80 1.11
CA VAL A 410 13.26 -7.20 -0.25
C VAL A 410 14.45 -7.51 -1.18
N VAL A 411 15.70 -7.50 -0.68
CA VAL A 411 16.89 -7.90 -1.48
C VAL A 411 16.77 -9.31 -2.05
N PRO A 412 16.27 -10.32 -1.30
CA PRO A 412 16.15 -11.68 -1.82
C PRO A 412 15.17 -11.82 -2.99
N LEU A 413 14.24 -10.87 -3.15
CA LEU A 413 13.28 -10.82 -4.25
C LEU A 413 13.97 -10.36 -5.54
N THR A 414 14.76 -11.25 -6.15
CA THR A 414 15.64 -10.94 -7.30
C THR A 414 14.91 -10.35 -8.51
N GLN A 415 13.68 -10.79 -8.78
CA GLN A 415 12.87 -10.25 -9.86
C GLN A 415 12.47 -8.79 -9.58
N LEU A 416 12.00 -8.48 -8.36
CA LEU A 416 11.72 -7.12 -7.94
C LEU A 416 12.98 -6.24 -7.99
N GLN A 417 14.13 -6.73 -7.52
CA GLN A 417 15.38 -5.98 -7.59
C GLN A 417 15.79 -5.66 -9.03
N ARG A 418 15.58 -6.61 -9.97
CA ARG A 418 15.81 -6.37 -11.40
C ARG A 418 14.93 -5.23 -11.92
N GLU A 419 13.63 -5.24 -11.62
CA GLU A 419 12.70 -4.18 -12.06
C GLU A 419 13.01 -2.82 -11.42
N VAL A 420 13.39 -2.81 -10.15
CA VAL A 420 13.86 -1.61 -9.44
C VAL A 420 15.10 -1.03 -10.12
N HIS A 421 16.10 -1.86 -10.42
CA HIS A 421 17.30 -1.41 -11.11
C HIS A 421 17.00 -0.91 -12.52
N LEU A 422 16.20 -1.63 -13.32
CA LEU A 422 15.81 -1.19 -14.66
C LEU A 422 15.07 0.15 -14.61
N THR A 423 14.19 0.35 -13.63
CA THR A 423 13.44 1.60 -13.46
C THR A 423 14.32 2.74 -12.96
N ALA A 424 15.26 2.47 -12.06
CA ALA A 424 16.19 3.45 -11.52
C ALA A 424 17.03 4.13 -12.61
N TRP A 425 17.51 3.35 -13.60
CA TRP A 425 18.37 3.83 -14.68
C TRP A 425 17.64 4.51 -15.84
N GLN A 426 16.31 4.43 -15.91
CA GLN A 426 15.55 5.09 -16.97
C GLN A 426 15.67 6.62 -16.87
N PRO A 427 15.92 7.33 -17.98
CA PRO A 427 15.93 8.79 -17.98
C PRO A 427 14.52 9.37 -17.77
N ASN A 428 14.44 10.56 -17.17
CA ASN A 428 13.16 11.21 -16.82
C ASN A 428 12.19 11.35 -18.00
N TRP A 429 12.68 11.65 -19.21
CA TRP A 429 11.82 11.77 -20.40
C TRP A 429 11.13 10.44 -20.75
N LEU A 430 11.81 9.30 -20.56
CA LEU A 430 11.26 7.98 -20.83
C LEU A 430 10.26 7.59 -19.75
N VAL A 431 10.58 7.86 -18.49
CA VAL A 431 9.66 7.68 -17.35
C VAL A 431 8.37 8.47 -17.59
N LYS A 432 8.48 9.76 -17.94
CA LYS A 432 7.35 10.63 -18.32
C LYS A 432 6.50 10.01 -19.45
N SER A 433 7.14 9.55 -20.52
CA SER A 433 6.45 8.92 -21.65
C SER A 433 5.70 7.65 -21.26
N ARG A 434 6.31 6.78 -20.44
CA ARG A 434 5.69 5.54 -19.95
C ARG A 434 4.51 5.84 -19.03
N VAL A 435 4.67 6.78 -18.09
CA VAL A 435 3.57 7.21 -17.21
C VAL A 435 2.40 7.76 -18.01
N ALA A 436 2.66 8.62 -18.99
CA ALA A 436 1.62 9.16 -19.84
C ALA A 436 0.89 8.05 -20.62
N SER A 437 1.64 7.14 -21.24
CA SER A 437 1.06 6.04 -22.02
C SER A 437 0.22 5.10 -21.15
N LEU A 438 0.68 4.80 -19.93
CA LEU A 438 -0.04 3.96 -18.98
C LEU A 438 -1.35 4.61 -18.53
N LEU A 439 -1.33 5.90 -18.18
CA LEU A 439 -2.51 6.63 -17.73
C LEU A 439 -3.54 6.82 -18.86
N GLU A 440 -3.08 7.12 -20.07
CA GLU A 440 -3.94 7.20 -21.27
C GLU A 440 -4.62 5.86 -21.53
N ARG A 441 -3.85 4.76 -21.53
CA ARG A 441 -4.40 3.41 -21.68
C ARG A 441 -5.38 3.06 -20.57
N GLN A 442 -5.05 3.37 -19.32
CA GLN A 442 -5.93 3.12 -18.18
C GLN A 442 -7.28 3.84 -18.34
N ALA A 443 -7.30 5.09 -18.82
CA ALA A 443 -8.53 5.83 -19.05
C ALA A 443 -9.39 5.22 -20.17
N LEU A 444 -8.76 4.77 -21.25
CA LEU A 444 -9.43 4.11 -22.37
C LEU A 444 -9.97 2.74 -21.95
N ASP A 445 -9.16 1.90 -21.31
CA ASP A 445 -9.55 0.57 -20.83
C ASP A 445 -10.71 0.66 -19.82
N GLN A 446 -10.69 1.67 -18.94
CA GLN A 446 -11.77 1.92 -17.99
C GLN A 446 -13.06 2.34 -18.70
N TYR A 447 -12.98 3.21 -19.71
CA TYR A 447 -14.16 3.57 -20.51
C TYR A 447 -14.73 2.36 -21.27
N GLU A 448 -13.87 1.57 -21.91
CA GLU A 448 -14.28 0.39 -22.67
C GLU A 448 -14.97 -0.66 -21.80
N ALA A 449 -14.45 -0.89 -20.59
CA ALA A 449 -15.09 -1.76 -19.61
C ALA A 449 -16.47 -1.23 -19.21
N ASP A 450 -16.56 0.04 -18.83
CA ASP A 450 -17.83 0.68 -18.42
C ASP A 450 -18.85 0.68 -19.55
N TYR A 451 -18.43 1.04 -20.76
CA TYR A 451 -19.32 1.06 -21.91
C TYR A 451 -19.83 -0.35 -22.23
N ARG A 452 -18.98 -1.38 -22.16
CA ARG A 452 -19.41 -2.77 -22.37
C ARG A 452 -20.41 -3.24 -21.32
N GLU A 453 -20.19 -2.89 -20.06
CA GLU A 453 -21.03 -3.32 -18.94
C GLU A 453 -22.39 -2.61 -18.92
N TYR A 454 -22.41 -1.30 -19.16
CA TYR A 454 -23.59 -0.46 -18.99
C TYR A 454 -24.27 -0.05 -20.30
N TYR A 455 -23.81 -0.51 -21.46
CA TYR A 455 -24.43 -0.16 -22.75
C TYR A 455 -25.91 -0.52 -22.77
N ARG A 456 -26.74 0.44 -23.19
CA ARG A 456 -28.17 0.26 -23.40
C ARG A 456 -28.58 0.74 -24.78
N ALA A 457 -29.13 -0.17 -25.58
CA ALA A 457 -29.65 0.14 -26.90
C ALA A 457 -30.75 1.21 -26.81
N GLY A 458 -30.65 2.26 -27.64
CA GLY A 458 -31.60 3.37 -27.68
C GLY A 458 -31.33 4.50 -26.66
N GLU A 459 -30.39 4.31 -25.74
CA GLU A 459 -30.08 5.31 -24.71
C GLU A 459 -28.61 5.72 -24.70
N SER A 460 -27.70 4.73 -24.70
CA SER A 460 -26.27 4.97 -24.81
C SER A 460 -25.93 5.63 -26.15
N LYS A 461 -25.12 6.69 -26.10
CA LYS A 461 -24.64 7.39 -27.29
C LYS A 461 -23.50 6.62 -27.95
N GLU A 462 -23.12 7.05 -29.15
CA GLU A 462 -21.96 6.47 -29.82
C GLU A 462 -20.69 6.57 -28.96
N ARG A 463 -19.78 5.59 -29.11
CA ARG A 463 -18.53 5.53 -28.34
C ARG A 463 -17.70 6.81 -28.46
N SER A 464 -17.69 7.41 -29.65
CA SER A 464 -17.00 8.67 -29.95
C SER A 464 -17.42 9.83 -29.02
N VAL A 465 -18.65 9.81 -28.52
CA VAL A 465 -19.19 10.84 -27.61
C VAL A 465 -18.60 10.71 -26.21
N GLY A 466 -18.48 9.47 -25.72
CA GLY A 466 -18.08 9.14 -24.35
C GLY A 466 -16.59 8.92 -24.13
N THR A 467 -15.84 8.60 -25.18
CA THR A 467 -14.41 8.25 -25.09
C THR A 467 -13.58 9.45 -24.58
N PRO A 468 -12.69 9.29 -23.58
CA PRO A 468 -11.74 10.34 -23.23
C PRO A 468 -10.73 10.56 -24.38
N VAL A 469 -10.36 11.81 -24.66
CA VAL A 469 -9.56 12.15 -25.85
C VAL A 469 -8.35 12.99 -25.50
N LEU A 470 -7.16 12.52 -25.88
CA LEU A 470 -5.92 13.29 -25.85
C LEU A 470 -5.60 13.87 -27.23
N ARG A 471 -5.62 15.20 -27.35
CA ARG A 471 -5.23 15.94 -28.55
C ARG A 471 -3.80 16.44 -28.42
N ARG A 472 -2.93 16.02 -29.34
CA ARG A 472 -1.51 16.38 -29.34
C ARG A 472 -1.31 17.84 -29.76
N GLY A 473 -0.57 18.59 -28.95
CA GLY A 473 -0.15 19.96 -29.28
C GLY A 473 1.19 20.02 -29.99
N ARG A 474 1.54 21.21 -30.50
CA ARG A 474 2.84 21.51 -31.13
C ARG A 474 3.95 21.74 -30.10
N THR A 475 3.62 22.24 -28.91
CA THR A 475 4.58 22.53 -27.84
C THR A 475 4.18 21.83 -26.55
N ARG A 476 5.15 21.44 -25.70
CA ARG A 476 4.89 20.81 -24.39
C ARG A 476 4.92 21.80 -23.22
N ARG A 477 5.02 23.12 -23.48
CA ARG A 477 5.12 24.14 -22.44
C ARG A 477 3.89 24.20 -21.53
N LEU A 478 2.70 23.98 -22.11
CA LEU A 478 1.44 24.00 -21.38
C LEU A 478 0.45 23.00 -21.98
N GLY A 479 -0.22 22.27 -21.10
CA GLY A 479 -1.33 21.38 -21.43
C GLY A 479 -2.60 21.79 -20.69
N VAL A 480 -3.76 21.48 -21.28
CA VAL A 480 -5.08 21.80 -20.72
C VAL A 480 -5.87 20.53 -20.50
N VAL A 481 -6.42 20.37 -19.30
CA VAL A 481 -7.34 19.29 -18.96
C VAL A 481 -8.75 19.87 -18.90
N LEU A 482 -9.67 19.36 -19.72
CA LEU A 482 -11.04 19.82 -19.84
C LEU A 482 -12.02 18.82 -19.24
N VAL A 483 -12.93 19.32 -18.41
CA VAL A 483 -13.92 18.51 -17.67
C VAL A 483 -15.33 18.93 -18.08
N HIS A 484 -16.13 17.97 -18.55
CA HIS A 484 -17.53 18.20 -18.93
C HIS A 484 -18.46 18.31 -17.70
N GLY A 485 -19.68 18.77 -17.93
CA GLY A 485 -20.73 18.91 -16.92
C GLY A 485 -21.40 17.58 -16.54
N PHE A 486 -22.25 17.63 -15.52
CA PHE A 486 -23.01 16.48 -15.04
C PHE A 486 -24.03 15.99 -16.09
N LEU A 487 -24.30 14.69 -16.16
CA LEU A 487 -25.11 14.04 -17.20
C LEU A 487 -24.56 14.14 -18.64
N SER A 488 -23.35 14.69 -18.81
CA SER A 488 -22.75 14.91 -20.12
C SER A 488 -21.64 13.90 -20.44
N ALA A 489 -20.78 14.22 -21.42
CA ALA A 489 -19.68 13.40 -21.87
C ALA A 489 -18.53 14.28 -22.43
N PRO A 490 -17.33 13.74 -22.68
CA PRO A 490 -16.19 14.51 -23.20
C PRO A 490 -16.50 15.34 -24.45
N GLN A 491 -17.41 14.89 -25.30
CA GLN A 491 -17.84 15.61 -26.51
C GLN A 491 -18.35 17.04 -26.23
N GLU A 492 -18.89 17.33 -25.04
CA GLU A 492 -19.40 18.66 -24.67
C GLU A 492 -18.35 19.76 -24.73
N VAL A 493 -17.09 19.43 -24.45
CA VAL A 493 -15.97 20.38 -24.42
C VAL A 493 -15.15 20.35 -25.71
N SER A 494 -15.59 19.62 -26.75
CA SER A 494 -14.78 19.35 -27.95
C SER A 494 -14.54 20.56 -28.85
N GLU A 495 -15.47 21.52 -28.91
CA GLU A 495 -15.26 22.78 -29.65
C GLU A 495 -14.15 23.61 -28.99
N LEU A 496 -14.21 23.81 -27.66
CA LEU A 496 -13.14 24.46 -26.91
C LEU A 496 -11.81 23.68 -27.03
N ALA A 497 -11.85 22.36 -26.95
CA ALA A 497 -10.66 21.53 -27.11
C ALA A 497 -9.99 21.72 -28.47
N SER A 498 -10.80 21.82 -29.53
CA SER A 498 -10.32 22.05 -30.90
C SER A 498 -9.75 23.45 -31.05
N TYR A 499 -10.41 24.46 -30.49
CA TYR A 499 -9.92 25.85 -30.46
C TYR A 499 -8.55 25.99 -29.78
N LEU A 500 -8.36 25.34 -28.63
CA LEU A 500 -7.12 25.36 -27.87
C LEU A 500 -6.01 24.54 -28.57
N ASN A 501 -6.36 23.39 -29.13
CA ASN A 501 -5.42 22.57 -29.87
C ASN A 501 -4.93 23.24 -31.17
N ALA A 502 -5.80 23.98 -31.88
CA ALA A 502 -5.44 24.78 -33.05
C ALA A 502 -4.37 25.84 -32.73
N ARG A 503 -4.28 26.28 -31.47
CA ARG A 503 -3.23 27.18 -30.93
C ARG A 503 -1.94 26.45 -30.52
N GLY A 504 -1.85 25.15 -30.77
CA GLY A 504 -0.68 24.33 -30.51
C GLY A 504 -0.57 23.76 -29.10
N LEU A 505 -1.62 23.87 -28.27
CA LEU A 505 -1.68 23.31 -26.93
C LEU A 505 -2.02 21.82 -26.94
N TRP A 506 -1.49 21.09 -25.97
CA TRP A 506 -1.99 19.75 -25.66
C TRP A 506 -3.30 19.88 -24.89
N VAL A 507 -4.29 19.07 -25.25
CA VAL A 507 -5.60 19.12 -24.61
C VAL A 507 -6.06 17.70 -24.30
N TYR A 508 -6.44 17.45 -23.05
CA TYR A 508 -7.04 16.19 -22.65
C TYR A 508 -8.48 16.42 -22.19
N GLN A 509 -9.42 15.73 -22.84
CA GLN A 509 -10.84 15.75 -22.51
C GLN A 509 -11.14 14.58 -21.58
N VAL A 510 -11.38 14.89 -20.31
CA VAL A 510 -11.66 13.90 -19.27
C VAL A 510 -13.05 13.34 -19.46
N ARG A 511 -13.20 12.02 -19.32
CA ARG A 511 -14.48 11.39 -19.04
C ARG A 511 -14.63 11.20 -17.54
N LEU A 512 -15.63 11.82 -16.93
CA LEU A 512 -15.95 11.54 -15.53
C LEU A 512 -16.53 10.13 -15.43
N LYS A 513 -16.09 9.35 -14.45
CA LYS A 513 -16.62 8.01 -14.17
C LYS A 513 -18.16 8.04 -14.07
N GLY A 514 -18.86 7.07 -14.67
CA GLY A 514 -20.33 7.08 -14.81
C GLY A 514 -20.90 7.80 -16.03
N HIS A 515 -20.09 8.61 -16.71
CA HIS A 515 -20.53 9.45 -17.83
C HIS A 515 -20.08 8.89 -19.19
N GLY A 516 -20.80 9.27 -20.26
CA GLY A 516 -20.53 8.82 -21.63
C GLY A 516 -20.93 7.37 -21.93
N THR A 517 -21.71 6.75 -21.05
CA THR A 517 -22.15 5.34 -21.09
C THR A 517 -23.69 5.25 -20.98
N ALA A 518 -24.23 5.11 -19.78
CA ALA A 518 -25.66 5.11 -19.48
C ALA A 518 -25.95 5.72 -18.10
N PRO A 519 -27.18 6.20 -17.82
CA PRO A 519 -27.56 6.73 -16.50
C PRO A 519 -27.38 5.75 -15.35
N GLU A 520 -27.51 4.44 -15.59
CA GLU A 520 -27.29 3.40 -14.58
C GLU A 520 -25.84 3.32 -14.11
N ASP A 521 -24.88 3.53 -15.02
CA ASP A 521 -23.47 3.62 -14.64
C ASP A 521 -23.30 4.75 -13.63
N LEU A 522 -23.82 5.94 -13.98
CA LEU A 522 -23.77 7.15 -13.14
C LEU A 522 -24.48 6.97 -11.78
N ALA A 523 -25.58 6.22 -11.73
CA ALA A 523 -26.33 5.98 -10.51
C ALA A 523 -25.49 5.30 -9.42
N GLY A 524 -24.57 4.42 -9.82
CA GLY A 524 -23.68 3.67 -8.92
C GLY A 524 -22.40 4.43 -8.51
N ARG A 525 -22.15 5.63 -9.03
CA ARG A 525 -20.88 6.34 -8.81
C ARG A 525 -20.89 7.27 -7.61
N HIS A 526 -19.70 7.46 -7.04
CA HIS A 526 -19.46 8.37 -5.92
C HIS A 526 -18.65 9.60 -6.35
N GLY A 527 -18.78 10.70 -5.59
CA GLY A 527 -18.06 11.94 -5.87
C GLY A 527 -16.54 11.77 -5.99
N ARG A 528 -15.99 10.81 -5.24
CA ARG A 528 -14.58 10.48 -5.27
C ARG A 528 -14.10 9.94 -6.63
N GLU A 529 -14.91 9.14 -7.30
CA GLU A 529 -14.57 8.56 -8.60
C GLU A 529 -14.48 9.65 -9.70
N TRP A 530 -15.27 10.73 -9.56
CA TRP A 530 -15.17 11.90 -10.45
C TRP A 530 -13.88 12.68 -10.21
N ALA A 531 -13.50 12.90 -8.95
CA ALA A 531 -12.21 13.51 -8.62
C ALA A 531 -11.03 12.66 -9.15
N ASP A 532 -11.07 11.34 -8.97
CA ASP A 532 -10.02 10.43 -9.46
C ASP A 532 -9.90 10.49 -11.01
N SER A 533 -11.00 10.73 -11.73
CA SER A 533 -11.00 10.91 -13.19
C SER A 533 -10.22 12.16 -13.62
N VAL A 534 -10.37 13.26 -12.87
CA VAL A 534 -9.63 14.52 -13.11
C VAL A 534 -8.19 14.41 -12.63
N ASP A 535 -7.94 13.74 -11.50
CA ASP A 535 -6.59 13.46 -10.99
C ASP A 535 -5.78 12.65 -12.02
N LEU A 536 -6.41 11.66 -12.70
CA LEU A 536 -5.81 10.94 -13.82
C LEU A 536 -5.44 11.90 -14.96
N GLY A 537 -6.37 12.76 -15.37
CA GLY A 537 -6.15 13.72 -16.45
C GLY A 537 -5.02 14.70 -16.14
N TYR A 538 -4.93 15.19 -14.90
CA TYR A 538 -3.82 16.02 -14.45
C TYR A 538 -2.50 15.23 -14.44
N ALA A 539 -2.48 14.01 -13.89
CA ALA A 539 -1.28 13.18 -13.83
C ALA A 539 -0.75 12.84 -15.24
N LEU A 540 -1.65 12.53 -16.18
CA LEU A 540 -1.36 12.32 -17.59
C LEU A 540 -0.74 13.58 -18.21
N MET A 541 -1.41 14.73 -18.05
CA MET A 541 -0.94 15.97 -18.66
C MET A 541 0.37 16.48 -18.04
N SER A 542 0.58 16.30 -16.74
CA SER A 542 1.83 16.68 -16.06
C SER A 542 3.02 15.78 -16.40
N ALA A 543 2.77 14.59 -16.96
CA ALA A 543 3.80 13.74 -17.54
C ALA A 543 4.19 14.20 -18.95
N ILE A 544 3.28 14.86 -19.67
CA ILE A 544 3.50 15.32 -21.05
C ILE A 544 4.00 16.77 -21.10
N CYS A 545 3.44 17.65 -20.27
CA CYS A 545 3.63 19.10 -20.32
C CYS A 545 4.29 19.65 -19.06
N ASP A 546 4.96 20.78 -19.20
CA ASP A 546 5.68 21.43 -18.09
C ASP A 546 4.73 22.14 -17.11
N ARG A 547 3.62 22.68 -17.62
CA ARG A 547 2.53 23.29 -16.84
C ARG A 547 1.19 22.73 -17.27
N VAL A 548 0.27 22.60 -16.31
CA VAL A 548 -1.09 22.08 -16.55
C VAL A 548 -2.12 23.07 -16.07
N VAL A 549 -3.02 23.47 -16.96
CA VAL A 549 -4.22 24.24 -16.64
C VAL A 549 -5.41 23.29 -16.57
N LEU A 550 -6.23 23.42 -15.55
CA LEU A 550 -7.49 22.69 -15.43
C LEU A 550 -8.62 23.61 -15.86
N GLY A 551 -9.64 23.06 -16.52
CA GLY A 551 -10.85 23.81 -16.75
C GLY A 551 -12.05 22.93 -16.95
N GLY A 552 -13.24 23.47 -16.69
CA GLY A 552 -14.45 22.68 -16.82
C GLY A 552 -15.71 23.49 -16.95
N PHE A 553 -16.74 22.82 -17.43
CA PHE A 553 -18.07 23.35 -17.65
C PHE A 553 -19.04 22.87 -16.58
N SER A 554 -19.85 23.78 -16.05
CA SER A 554 -20.87 23.52 -15.03
C SER A 554 -20.28 22.75 -13.85
N PHE A 555 -20.82 21.56 -13.55
CA PHE A 555 -20.27 20.66 -12.54
C PHE A 555 -18.78 20.35 -12.74
N GLY A 556 -18.33 20.18 -13.99
CA GLY A 556 -16.92 19.94 -14.32
C GLY A 556 -16.00 21.09 -13.90
N GLY A 557 -16.50 22.33 -13.89
CA GLY A 557 -15.78 23.48 -13.33
C GLY A 557 -15.52 23.32 -11.83
N GLY A 558 -16.52 22.80 -11.09
CA GLY A 558 -16.36 22.45 -9.67
C GLY A 558 -15.35 21.33 -9.44
N VAL A 559 -15.38 20.26 -10.25
CA VAL A 559 -14.41 19.16 -10.11
C VAL A 559 -12.98 19.62 -10.45
N ALA A 560 -12.81 20.51 -11.44
CA ALA A 560 -11.52 21.12 -11.74
C ALA A 560 -10.99 21.98 -10.57
N LEU A 561 -11.88 22.74 -9.91
CA LEU A 561 -11.55 23.51 -8.71
C LEU A 561 -11.17 22.60 -7.52
N ASP A 562 -11.87 21.47 -7.29
CA ASP A 562 -11.48 20.50 -6.25
C ASP A 562 -10.06 19.99 -6.48
N CYS A 563 -9.72 19.60 -7.70
CA CYS A 563 -8.37 19.15 -8.03
C CYS A 563 -7.34 20.24 -7.74
N ALA A 564 -7.61 21.50 -8.13
CA ALA A 564 -6.70 22.61 -7.87
C ALA A 564 -6.59 23.00 -6.39
N SER A 565 -7.60 22.68 -5.57
CA SER A 565 -7.51 22.89 -4.11
C SER A 565 -6.55 21.91 -3.43
N ARG A 566 -6.26 20.76 -4.06
CA ARG A 566 -5.42 19.69 -3.50
C ARG A 566 -4.06 19.53 -4.16
N VAL A 567 -3.92 19.93 -5.43
CA VAL A 567 -2.74 19.62 -6.26
C VAL A 567 -1.91 20.88 -6.50
N GLU A 568 -0.75 20.97 -5.85
CA GLU A 568 0.12 22.15 -5.86
C GLU A 568 0.70 22.52 -7.25
N GLY A 569 0.80 21.56 -8.18
CA GLY A 569 1.40 21.80 -9.50
C GLY A 569 0.45 22.36 -10.58
N VAL A 570 -0.81 22.64 -10.23
CA VAL A 570 -1.77 23.27 -11.15
C VAL A 570 -1.35 24.71 -11.45
N ALA A 571 -1.26 25.06 -12.74
CA ALA A 571 -0.80 26.36 -13.19
C ALA A 571 -1.87 27.46 -13.16
N GLY A 572 -3.15 27.06 -13.17
CA GLY A 572 -4.32 27.93 -13.17
C GLY A 572 -5.59 27.13 -13.46
N VAL A 573 -6.75 27.72 -13.18
CA VAL A 573 -8.06 27.08 -13.37
C VAL A 573 -9.03 28.02 -14.07
N PHE A 574 -9.87 27.50 -14.96
CA PHE A 574 -11.07 28.23 -15.40
C PHE A 574 -12.34 27.41 -15.20
N ALA A 575 -13.42 28.05 -14.77
CA ALA A 575 -14.69 27.41 -14.51
C ALA A 575 -15.82 28.15 -15.26
N VAL A 576 -16.53 27.43 -16.12
CA VAL A 576 -17.55 28.00 -17.00
C VAL A 576 -18.93 27.59 -16.49
N CYS A 577 -19.77 28.58 -16.16
CA CYS A 577 -21.06 28.44 -15.49
C CYS A 577 -21.05 27.52 -14.24
N PRO A 578 -20.07 27.61 -13.31
CA PRO A 578 -20.00 26.67 -12.19
C PRO A 578 -21.10 26.97 -11.15
N PRO A 579 -21.94 25.99 -10.79
CA PRO A 579 -22.83 26.12 -9.63
C PRO A 579 -22.04 26.00 -8.32
N LEU A 580 -22.43 26.76 -7.29
CA LEU A 580 -21.87 26.59 -5.94
C LEU A 580 -22.57 25.46 -5.19
N GLN A 581 -23.89 25.40 -5.26
CA GLN A 581 -24.72 24.40 -4.59
C GLN A 581 -25.81 23.86 -5.54
N LEU A 582 -26.42 22.72 -5.19
CA LEU A 582 -27.53 22.16 -5.97
C LEU A 582 -28.70 23.13 -6.14
N MET A 583 -28.97 23.98 -5.14
CA MET A 583 -30.05 24.97 -5.21
C MET A 583 -29.79 26.09 -6.23
N ASP A 584 -28.53 26.28 -6.64
CA ASP A 584 -28.20 27.20 -7.74
C ASP A 584 -28.58 26.62 -9.09
N ILE A 585 -28.83 25.31 -9.17
CA ILE A 585 -29.35 24.70 -10.37
C ILE A 585 -30.85 24.98 -10.39
N SER A 586 -31.25 25.89 -11.26
CA SER A 586 -32.64 26.32 -11.42
C SER A 586 -33.16 25.80 -12.74
N SER A 587 -34.31 25.12 -12.77
CA SER A 587 -34.97 24.71 -14.02
C SER A 587 -35.84 25.85 -14.61
N ARG A 588 -35.39 27.11 -14.49
CA ARG A 588 -36.29 28.28 -14.50
C ARG A 588 -36.97 28.61 -15.83
N LEU A 589 -36.72 27.87 -16.90
CA LEU A 589 -37.38 28.04 -18.21
C LEU A 589 -37.88 26.73 -18.85
N THR A 590 -38.26 25.75 -18.03
CA THR A 590 -39.24 24.70 -18.41
C THR A 590 -40.49 24.81 -17.52
N PRO A 591 -41.66 24.25 -17.88
CA PRO A 591 -42.90 24.26 -17.07
C PRO A 591 -42.81 23.61 -15.66
N ALA A 592 -41.61 23.38 -15.13
CA ALA A 592 -41.32 22.32 -14.19
C ALA A 592 -40.49 22.76 -12.97
N VAL A 593 -40.55 24.02 -12.53
CA VAL A 593 -40.06 24.42 -11.18
C VAL A 593 -40.67 23.51 -10.10
N ALA A 594 -41.94 23.12 -10.26
CA ALA A 594 -42.62 22.16 -9.39
C ALA A 594 -42.09 20.71 -9.52
N ALA A 595 -41.50 20.34 -10.65
CA ALA A 595 -40.84 19.04 -10.79
C ALA A 595 -39.45 19.07 -10.13
N TRP A 596 -38.69 20.16 -10.30
CA TRP A 596 -37.41 20.33 -9.63
C TRP A 596 -37.56 20.37 -8.10
N ASN A 597 -38.55 21.11 -7.58
CA ASN A 597 -38.87 21.10 -6.16
C ASN A 597 -39.22 19.68 -5.67
N ARG A 598 -40.02 18.92 -6.44
CA ARG A 598 -40.30 17.49 -6.15
C ARG A 598 -39.04 16.62 -6.13
N VAL A 599 -38.09 16.86 -7.04
CA VAL A 599 -36.79 16.16 -7.04
C VAL A 599 -35.96 16.53 -5.81
N MET A 600 -35.95 17.80 -5.40
CA MET A 600 -35.27 18.25 -4.18
C MET A 600 -35.90 17.65 -2.91
N ASP A 601 -37.23 17.55 -2.86
CA ASP A 601 -37.95 16.87 -1.77
C ASP A 601 -37.56 15.39 -1.71
N LEU A 602 -37.52 14.69 -2.86
CA LEU A 602 -37.11 13.29 -2.94
C LEU A 602 -35.65 13.07 -2.52
N ILE A 603 -34.75 14.02 -2.74
CA ILE A 603 -33.35 13.92 -2.27
C ILE A 603 -33.25 14.06 -0.74
N SER A 604 -34.18 14.81 -0.14
CA SER A 604 -34.21 15.07 1.31
C SER A 604 -34.72 13.88 2.14
N TYR A 605 -35.49 12.97 1.54
CA TYR A 605 -35.98 11.74 2.19
C TYR A 605 -35.05 10.54 1.92
N GLN A 606 -34.68 9.81 2.98
CA GLN A 606 -33.77 8.65 2.89
C GLN A 606 -34.37 7.45 2.12
N ASP A 607 -35.70 7.39 1.98
CA ASP A 607 -36.46 6.27 1.37
C ASP A 607 -37.16 6.63 0.04
N ALA A 608 -36.56 7.49 -0.79
CA ALA A 608 -37.17 7.90 -2.05
C ALA A 608 -37.38 6.72 -3.01
N LYS A 609 -38.66 6.46 -3.38
CA LYS A 609 -39.08 5.35 -4.26
C LYS A 609 -38.70 5.50 -5.74
N MET A 610 -38.21 6.67 -6.17
CA MET A 610 -37.88 6.96 -7.57
C MET A 610 -36.37 6.91 -7.79
N GLU A 611 -35.92 6.03 -8.68
CA GLU A 611 -34.49 5.85 -8.98
C GLU A 611 -34.00 6.85 -10.04
N PHE A 612 -34.83 7.15 -11.04
CA PHE A 612 -34.51 8.04 -12.17
C PHE A 612 -35.61 9.07 -12.43
N VAL A 613 -35.21 10.25 -12.88
CA VAL A 613 -36.11 11.34 -13.29
C VAL A 613 -35.87 11.66 -14.77
N PRO A 614 -36.89 11.68 -15.64
CA PRO A 614 -36.73 12.11 -17.02
C PRO A 614 -36.24 13.56 -17.12
N THR A 615 -35.31 13.83 -18.03
CA THR A 615 -34.79 15.17 -18.32
C THR A 615 -35.00 15.53 -19.79
N VAL A 616 -35.10 16.82 -20.08
CA VAL A 616 -35.06 17.35 -21.46
C VAL A 616 -33.68 17.95 -21.68
N PRO A 617 -32.73 17.21 -22.27
CA PRO A 617 -31.36 17.70 -22.44
C PRO A 617 -31.27 18.78 -23.51
N GLU A 618 -30.40 19.77 -23.30
CA GLU A 618 -30.07 20.79 -24.32
C GLU A 618 -29.41 20.15 -25.55
N ARG A 619 -28.63 19.07 -25.34
CA ARG A 619 -27.95 18.31 -26.41
C ARG A 619 -28.26 16.82 -26.30
N PRO A 620 -29.42 16.34 -26.81
CA PRO A 620 -29.83 14.94 -26.75
C PRO A 620 -28.85 13.95 -27.39
N GLN A 621 -27.99 14.41 -28.28
CA GLN A 621 -26.93 13.63 -28.92
C GLN A 621 -25.71 13.38 -28.01
N ILE A 622 -25.58 14.11 -26.89
CA ILE A 622 -24.47 14.00 -25.93
C ILE A 622 -24.98 13.63 -24.53
N ASN A 623 -25.98 14.37 -24.03
CA ASN A 623 -26.41 14.26 -22.65
C ASN A 623 -27.33 13.06 -22.43
N TYR A 624 -27.36 12.58 -21.18
CA TYR A 624 -28.37 11.63 -20.72
C TYR A 624 -29.77 12.25 -20.68
N SER A 625 -30.76 11.44 -21.03
CA SER A 625 -32.19 11.80 -20.98
C SER A 625 -32.86 11.42 -19.67
N ARG A 626 -32.11 10.80 -18.74
CA ARG A 626 -32.55 10.44 -17.39
C ARG A 626 -31.49 10.85 -16.38
N LEU A 627 -31.95 11.42 -15.27
CA LEU A 627 -31.17 11.85 -14.13
C LEU A 627 -31.30 10.82 -13.00
N PRO A 628 -30.21 10.15 -12.59
CA PRO A 628 -30.23 9.29 -11.40
C PRO A 628 -30.28 10.13 -10.11
N VAL A 629 -31.25 9.86 -9.25
CA VAL A 629 -31.43 10.58 -7.96
C VAL A 629 -30.21 10.36 -7.04
N ALA A 630 -29.66 9.14 -7.04
CA ALA A 630 -28.44 8.82 -6.29
C ALA A 630 -27.23 9.65 -6.77
N GLY A 631 -27.04 9.79 -8.08
CA GLY A 631 -25.98 10.60 -8.66
C GLY A 631 -26.11 12.09 -8.30
N LEU A 632 -27.34 12.63 -8.34
CA LEU A 632 -27.59 14.02 -7.94
C LEU A 632 -27.27 14.28 -6.46
N ARG A 633 -27.59 13.32 -5.59
CA ARG A 633 -27.23 13.39 -4.15
C ARG A 633 -25.71 13.41 -3.95
N GLN A 634 -24.98 12.59 -4.70
CA GLN A 634 -23.51 12.57 -4.67
C GLN A 634 -22.91 13.88 -5.17
N MET A 635 -23.48 14.46 -6.23
CA MET A 635 -23.13 15.79 -6.73
C MET A 635 -23.30 16.87 -5.67
N GLY A 636 -24.43 16.88 -4.94
CA GLY A 636 -24.64 17.83 -3.84
C GLY A 636 -23.67 17.67 -2.68
N ARG A 637 -23.33 16.43 -2.29
CA ARG A 637 -22.30 16.17 -1.27
C ARG A 637 -20.94 16.71 -1.73
N PHE A 638 -20.56 16.41 -2.97
CA PHE A 638 -19.31 16.89 -3.56
C PHE A 638 -19.21 18.42 -3.56
N MET A 639 -20.28 19.12 -3.98
CA MET A 639 -20.32 20.59 -3.98
C MET A 639 -20.15 21.18 -2.58
N LYS A 640 -20.81 20.60 -1.57
CA LYS A 640 -20.68 21.02 -0.18
C LYS A 640 -19.26 20.84 0.34
N GLU A 641 -18.61 19.74 -0.01
CA GLU A 641 -17.20 19.50 0.34
C GLU A 641 -16.24 20.46 -0.38
N LEU A 642 -16.53 20.81 -1.64
CA LEU A 642 -15.76 21.78 -2.40
C LEU A 642 -15.88 23.18 -1.80
N GLU A 643 -17.08 23.61 -1.42
CA GLU A 643 -17.34 24.94 -0.83
C GLU A 643 -16.40 25.22 0.35
N ALA A 644 -16.18 24.22 1.22
CA ALA A 644 -15.26 24.31 2.36
C ALA A 644 -13.76 24.45 1.97
N LYS A 645 -13.40 24.11 0.73
CA LYS A 645 -12.02 24.14 0.21
C LYS A 645 -11.74 25.31 -0.73
N LEU A 646 -12.75 26.03 -1.22
CA LEU A 646 -12.57 27.12 -2.21
C LEU A 646 -11.57 28.19 -1.75
N GLY A 647 -11.55 28.50 -0.44
CA GLY A 647 -10.60 29.44 0.15
C GLY A 647 -9.13 28.99 0.12
N GLN A 648 -8.86 27.70 -0.13
CA GLN A 648 -7.52 27.14 -0.21
C GLN A 648 -6.91 27.29 -1.61
N ILE A 649 -7.72 27.64 -2.63
CA ILE A 649 -7.27 27.76 -4.01
C ILE A 649 -6.53 29.09 -4.20
N GLN A 650 -5.21 29.02 -4.37
CA GLN A 650 -4.33 30.20 -4.52
C GLN A 650 -3.86 30.46 -5.95
N VAL A 651 -4.01 29.48 -6.85
CA VAL A 651 -3.62 29.60 -8.27
C VAL A 651 -4.49 30.62 -9.01
N PRO A 652 -4.08 31.15 -10.17
CA PRO A 652 -4.92 32.05 -10.95
C PRO A 652 -6.24 31.39 -11.37
N VAL A 653 -7.37 32.10 -11.25
CA VAL A 653 -8.70 31.57 -11.57
C VAL A 653 -9.51 32.51 -12.47
N GLU A 654 -10.15 31.98 -13.51
CA GLU A 654 -11.19 32.69 -14.25
C GLU A 654 -12.54 31.97 -14.13
N VAL A 655 -13.57 32.71 -13.72
CA VAL A 655 -14.95 32.22 -13.69
C VAL A 655 -15.72 32.92 -14.79
N LEU A 656 -16.32 32.15 -15.70
CA LEU A 656 -17.07 32.65 -16.84
C LEU A 656 -18.55 32.28 -16.65
N GLN A 657 -19.48 33.21 -16.84
CA GLN A 657 -20.90 32.98 -16.59
C GLN A 657 -21.76 33.58 -17.70
N ALA A 658 -22.79 32.84 -18.15
CA ALA A 658 -23.84 33.38 -19.02
C ALA A 658 -24.80 34.25 -18.20
N ASP A 659 -25.18 35.41 -18.74
CA ASP A 659 -26.04 36.38 -18.05
C ASP A 659 -27.46 35.88 -17.79
N ARG A 660 -28.01 35.11 -18.73
CA ARG A 660 -29.36 34.56 -18.66
C ARG A 660 -29.32 33.03 -18.74
N ASP A 661 -28.41 32.44 -17.96
CA ASP A 661 -28.28 30.99 -17.88
C ASP A 661 -29.58 30.35 -17.32
N PRO A 662 -30.26 29.49 -18.10
CA PRO A 662 -31.53 28.90 -17.70
C PRO A 662 -31.38 27.70 -16.75
N VAL A 663 -30.14 27.22 -16.51
CA VAL A 663 -29.83 26.03 -15.71
C VAL A 663 -29.11 26.41 -14.42
N VAL A 664 -28.12 27.30 -14.46
CA VAL A 664 -27.36 27.71 -13.27
C VAL A 664 -27.61 29.18 -12.97
N ASP A 665 -28.10 29.49 -11.76
CA ASP A 665 -28.30 30.85 -11.30
C ASP A 665 -26.94 31.59 -11.20
N PRO A 666 -26.73 32.69 -11.97
CA PRO A 666 -25.48 33.44 -11.95
C PRO A 666 -25.08 33.95 -10.55
N ARG A 667 -26.04 34.10 -9.63
CA ARG A 667 -25.75 34.48 -8.24
C ARG A 667 -24.96 33.39 -7.51
N GLY A 668 -25.19 32.12 -7.84
CA GLY A 668 -24.42 30.99 -7.31
C GLY A 668 -22.95 31.07 -7.72
N SER A 669 -22.70 31.26 -9.02
CA SER A 669 -21.34 31.41 -9.56
C SER A 669 -20.62 32.64 -9.00
N ALA A 670 -21.33 33.77 -8.83
CA ALA A 670 -20.77 34.96 -8.18
C ALA A 670 -20.37 34.71 -6.71
N ARG A 671 -21.18 33.96 -5.95
CA ARG A 671 -20.82 33.56 -4.57
C ARG A 671 -19.60 32.64 -4.56
N LEU A 672 -19.55 31.66 -5.47
CA LEU A 672 -18.37 30.79 -5.65
C LEU A 672 -17.12 31.62 -5.89
N PHE A 673 -17.17 32.58 -6.81
CA PHE A 673 -16.05 33.48 -7.13
C PHE A 673 -15.55 34.25 -5.90
N ASN A 674 -16.46 34.74 -5.06
CA ASN A 674 -16.11 35.47 -3.85
C ASN A 674 -15.40 34.59 -2.82
N LEU A 675 -15.76 33.32 -2.71
CA LEU A 675 -15.14 32.36 -1.78
C LEU A 675 -13.74 31.89 -2.21
N LEU A 676 -13.34 32.07 -3.47
CA LEU A 676 -12.02 31.68 -3.95
C LEU A 676 -10.90 32.45 -3.22
N GLY A 677 -9.91 31.72 -2.70
CA GLY A 677 -8.75 32.29 -2.00
C GLY A 677 -7.75 33.03 -2.90
N SER A 678 -7.85 32.88 -4.22
CA SER A 678 -6.88 33.39 -5.18
C SER A 678 -6.85 34.92 -5.23
N SER A 679 -5.65 35.48 -5.19
CA SER A 679 -5.41 36.91 -5.42
C SER A 679 -5.48 37.28 -6.92
N GLN A 680 -5.34 36.30 -7.81
CA GLN A 680 -5.41 36.49 -9.26
C GLN A 680 -6.68 35.84 -9.82
N LYS A 681 -7.84 36.45 -9.54
CA LYS A 681 -9.13 35.94 -9.99
C LYS A 681 -9.92 36.95 -10.83
N LYS A 682 -10.63 36.47 -11.87
CA LYS A 682 -11.56 37.28 -12.67
C LYS A 682 -12.91 36.61 -12.83
N TYR A 683 -13.96 37.43 -12.85
CA TYR A 683 -15.33 37.02 -13.12
C TYR A 683 -15.79 37.67 -14.42
N LEU A 684 -16.03 36.88 -15.46
CA LEU A 684 -16.42 37.32 -16.80
C LEU A 684 -17.86 36.93 -17.08
N ARG A 685 -18.62 37.86 -17.64
CA ARG A 685 -20.04 37.68 -17.96
C ARG A 685 -20.24 37.79 -19.47
N PHE A 686 -21.06 36.90 -20.01
CA PHE A 686 -21.37 36.85 -21.44
C PHE A 686 -22.87 37.03 -21.64
N ALA A 687 -23.24 37.87 -22.62
CA ALA A 687 -24.63 38.17 -22.97
C ALA A 687 -25.27 37.02 -23.77
N LEU A 688 -25.30 35.83 -23.16
CA LEU A 688 -25.87 34.60 -23.70
C LEU A 688 -27.03 34.14 -22.82
N ASP A 689 -28.02 33.50 -23.45
CA ASP A 689 -29.30 33.07 -22.86
C ASP A 689 -29.46 31.55 -22.81
N ARG A 690 -28.34 30.83 -22.86
CA ARG A 690 -28.27 29.36 -22.76
C ARG A 690 -27.20 28.94 -21.77
N HIS A 691 -27.29 27.69 -21.30
CA HIS A 691 -26.30 27.14 -20.38
C HIS A 691 -25.05 26.70 -21.15
N GLY A 692 -25.22 25.97 -22.26
CA GLY A 692 -24.12 25.47 -23.09
C GLY A 692 -23.36 26.55 -23.88
N ILE A 693 -22.59 27.40 -23.18
CA ILE A 693 -21.84 28.53 -23.78
C ILE A 693 -20.48 28.14 -24.37
N LEU A 694 -20.04 26.89 -24.21
CA LEU A 694 -18.79 26.39 -24.79
C LEU A 694 -18.90 25.97 -26.25
N ALA A 695 -20.11 25.98 -26.81
CA ALA A 695 -20.33 25.56 -28.17
C ALA A 695 -21.55 26.26 -28.80
N GLY A 696 -21.58 26.31 -30.13
CA GLY A 696 -22.62 27.02 -30.89
C GLY A 696 -22.44 28.55 -30.92
N PRO A 697 -23.45 29.31 -31.39
CA PRO A 697 -23.32 30.75 -31.67
C PRO A 697 -22.85 31.59 -30.47
N GLY A 698 -21.77 32.37 -30.62
CA GLY A 698 -21.19 33.19 -29.54
C GLY A 698 -20.20 32.46 -28.63
N ALA A 699 -19.95 31.15 -28.83
CA ALA A 699 -18.92 30.42 -28.08
C ALA A 699 -17.49 30.92 -28.37
N GLU A 700 -17.26 31.52 -29.53
CA GLU A 700 -15.95 32.06 -29.93
C GLU A 700 -15.43 33.14 -28.97
N GLU A 701 -16.32 33.98 -28.42
CA GLU A 701 -15.96 34.98 -27.41
C GLU A 701 -15.52 34.34 -26.09
N VAL A 702 -16.22 33.27 -25.68
CA VAL A 702 -15.88 32.49 -24.50
C VAL A 702 -14.54 31.78 -24.70
N HIS A 703 -14.32 31.18 -25.88
CA HIS A 703 -13.05 30.56 -26.24
C HIS A 703 -11.91 31.57 -26.27
N ALA A 704 -12.14 32.78 -26.81
CA ALA A 704 -11.17 33.87 -26.83
C ALA A 704 -10.76 34.34 -25.43
N ALA A 705 -11.72 34.47 -24.51
CA ALA A 705 -11.43 34.79 -23.12
C ALA A 705 -10.55 33.72 -22.45
N ILE A 706 -10.92 32.44 -22.59
CA ILE A 706 -10.14 31.31 -22.07
C ILE A 706 -8.74 31.25 -22.71
N GLY A 707 -8.65 31.49 -24.02
CA GLY A 707 -7.38 31.56 -24.75
C GLY A 707 -6.48 32.68 -24.22
N ALA A 708 -7.04 33.85 -23.92
CA ALA A 708 -6.31 34.98 -23.35
C ALA A 708 -5.82 34.71 -21.91
N PHE A 709 -6.63 34.03 -21.09
CA PHE A 709 -6.22 33.55 -19.77
C PHE A 709 -5.00 32.63 -19.86
N ILE A 710 -5.09 31.60 -20.70
CA ILE A 710 -4.00 30.65 -20.91
C ILE A 710 -2.76 31.35 -21.47
N GLY A 711 -2.92 32.29 -22.41
CA GLY A 711 -1.84 33.09 -22.96
C GLY A 711 -1.07 33.87 -21.90
N LYS A 712 -1.76 34.47 -20.91
CA LYS A 712 -1.12 35.16 -19.78
C LYS A 712 -0.32 34.20 -18.91
N LEU A 713 -0.84 33.00 -18.67
CA LEU A 713 -0.11 31.98 -17.92
C LEU A 713 1.16 31.53 -18.67
N MET A 714 1.12 31.48 -20.00
CA MET A 714 2.31 31.18 -20.82
C MET A 714 3.33 32.32 -20.85
N GLY A 715 2.89 33.58 -20.87
CA GLY A 715 3.75 34.77 -20.96
C GLY A 715 4.66 35.02 -19.74
N GLY A 716 4.48 34.28 -18.64
CA GLY A 716 5.38 34.28 -17.49
C GLY A 716 6.55 33.28 -17.58
N LEU A 717 6.78 32.66 -18.74
CA LEU A 717 7.90 31.72 -18.95
C LEU A 717 9.13 32.46 -19.50
N PRO A 718 10.35 32.26 -18.96
CA PRO A 718 11.56 32.73 -19.62
C PRO A 718 11.67 32.10 -21.01
N GLU A 719 12.10 32.89 -22.01
CA GLU A 719 12.41 32.34 -23.33
C GLU A 719 13.53 31.30 -23.19
N PRO A 720 13.50 30.19 -23.96
CA PRO A 720 14.61 29.26 -23.97
C PRO A 720 15.84 29.99 -24.50
N GLU A 721 16.95 29.91 -23.77
CA GLU A 721 18.26 30.27 -24.30
C GLU A 721 18.43 29.59 -25.65
N GLN A 722 18.49 30.39 -26.70
CA GLN A 722 18.82 29.91 -28.03
C GLN A 722 20.27 29.42 -27.95
N GLY A 723 20.44 28.11 -27.93
CA GLY A 723 21.76 27.48 -27.92
C GLY A 723 22.53 27.90 -29.17
N SER A 724 23.57 28.69 -28.97
CA SER A 724 24.75 28.78 -29.82
C SER A 724 25.70 27.62 -29.53
#